data_AF-A0A2M9B962-F1
#
_entry.id   AF-A0A2M9B962-F1
#
_cell.length_a   1.000
_cell.length_b   1.000
_cell.length_c   1.000
_cell.angle_alpha   90.00
_cell.angle_beta   90.00
_cell.angle_gamma   90.00
#
_symmetry.space_group_name_H-M   'P 1'
#
loop_
_entity.id
_entity.type
_entity.pdbx_description
1 polymer ?
#
loop_
_entity_poly.entity_id
_entity_poly.type
_entity_poly.pdbx_seq_one_letter_code
_entity_poly.pdbx_strand_id
1 'polypeptide(L)'
;MHMPAEIMLPKKIVKVLENSDEYAQALSIISTISPIYEDNRMYFFEEFTDHGLNHIQEVLNSSEDIISNSSYRFITARTALTYICSVLLHDIGMHLSLDGFKRLVGGCLNTHLIKDFDNEDWTTTWNKFLSNAKKYDEKQINNIFGENLDDEFIIPQPDINLLNSNNISVYDKKLIGEFIRINHARLAHESALGGFPGADKNIDILKDLDTEIKNIIGTIARSHNLAIRDTFSYLKKIEIKKWHSIYKIPSIYLMVLLRLSDLIQIHAGRADSNKLKYRRLNNPISIREWAIHQSIGDIYTNTENEDPESIYVSTIPKTSEIYLKVRDLIDYIQKELDTSWAVLGEVYSKISLYKNLQIKYRRINSNIDDINHFKNTINYIPKKVYFDTTRELQRLLIAPLYGNNPSFGVRELLQNSVDACRSREYFEKLKGNNFNPLINISIKRIDDYNLLFSIQDNGIGMTLDTVENYFLKAGASFRKSSTWKQDFVTTDGVTSIQRTGRFGVGALAVFLLGKKIKLTTKHVHDDSFGLSFESTLEAEQIEVIKTNSLPGTTIEIVLSSHASELLKEQYSSYGLYHYRTASWQIWYTINEPRIDIQVPEDWEGQPHINTLPSIDNEPSKNASAIYPKGFNKIVWEYTYGSINLICNGFIIPGGYKIPQTEYPSITKLPQLRVFDYEGNLPLTLNRNYLEEDYLPFEKDLTTDIYKDIITYALSIPIKKPKTNNTFINHGLLSHPAYTESSRFNSYKKEAYKVNKLVFLKNGYTFSLSHCLKKNNIKDIIQIWTSEINPEISTDKDLVKIKVPTDKYGIIFYNKETLVMHDKEISNLTNCFNTITKPSRKRHSRESEENELMLSRNFIIYKKNILINNNYYNKFKNLNNLTYEYRYYEADTERYKDYTLVRLSNKEIESISSEELYALDILSKNNPTHIHMAVVSKIESYNSDENNETAILKNLLTEYLGESCMIPYDLKQRLNPSIKEYKILKEKVDRHIRLREQENKDDC
;
A
#
# COMPACT_ATOMS: atom_id res chain seq x y z
N MET A 1 9.93 -57.27 37.75
CA MET A 1 11.22 -56.99 37.06
C MET A 1 10.93 -56.98 35.57
N HIS A 2 11.11 -55.83 34.91
CA HIS A 2 11.45 -55.87 33.48
C HIS A 2 12.93 -56.27 33.39
N MET A 3 13.30 -57.01 32.35
CA MET A 3 14.71 -57.08 31.95
C MET A 3 15.11 -55.72 31.36
N PRO A 4 16.35 -55.24 31.57
CA PRO A 4 16.86 -54.07 30.86
C PRO A 4 16.81 -54.27 29.35
N ALA A 5 16.69 -53.17 28.59
CA ALA A 5 16.65 -53.21 27.14
C ALA A 5 18.08 -53.23 26.59
N GLU A 6 18.63 -54.44 26.41
CA GLU A 6 20.02 -54.61 25.96
C GLU A 6 20.16 -54.38 24.44
N ILE A 7 21.23 -53.70 24.00
CA ILE A 7 21.51 -53.44 22.59
C ILE A 7 21.89 -54.75 21.90
N MET A 8 21.04 -55.25 21.01
CA MET A 8 21.26 -56.49 20.27
C MET A 8 22.02 -56.21 18.97
N LEU A 9 23.18 -56.87 18.81
CA LEU A 9 23.96 -56.74 17.58
C LEU A 9 23.27 -57.45 16.39
N PRO A 10 23.25 -56.85 15.18
CA PRO A 10 22.61 -57.44 14.00
C PRO A 10 23.21 -58.80 13.60
N LYS A 11 22.38 -59.73 13.13
CA LYS A 11 22.72 -61.15 12.90
C LYS A 11 23.86 -61.37 11.91
N LYS A 12 24.00 -60.55 10.85
CA LYS A 12 25.14 -60.62 9.90
C LYS A 12 26.42 -60.06 10.54
N ILE A 13 26.31 -59.08 11.44
CA ILE A 13 27.45 -58.48 12.16
C ILE A 13 27.95 -59.43 13.26
N VAL A 14 27.04 -60.08 14.01
CA VAL A 14 27.38 -61.13 14.97
C VAL A 14 28.16 -62.26 14.30
N LYS A 15 27.74 -62.74 13.12
CA LYS A 15 28.47 -63.77 12.34
C LYS A 15 29.88 -63.36 11.86
N VAL A 16 30.21 -62.07 11.87
CA VAL A 16 31.57 -61.56 11.58
C VAL A 16 32.43 -61.47 12.84
N LEU A 17 31.80 -61.42 14.02
CA LEU A 17 32.41 -61.33 15.33
C LEU A 17 32.49 -62.68 16.07
N GLU A 18 31.63 -63.64 15.74
CA GLU A 18 31.59 -65.00 16.30
C GLU A 18 33.00 -65.63 16.33
N ASN A 19 33.47 -65.97 17.54
CA ASN A 19 34.81 -66.53 17.83
C ASN A 19 36.00 -65.55 17.66
N SER A 20 35.79 -64.23 17.82
CA SER A 20 36.86 -63.22 17.90
C SER A 20 36.92 -62.53 19.27
N ASP A 21 38.11 -62.06 19.66
CA ASP A 21 38.30 -61.23 20.86
C ASP A 21 37.53 -59.89 20.75
N GLU A 22 37.44 -59.37 19.52
CA GLU A 22 36.67 -58.17 19.20
C GLU A 22 35.17 -58.28 19.54
N TYR A 23 34.60 -59.49 19.65
CA TYR A 23 33.22 -59.70 20.13
C TYR A 23 33.08 -59.44 21.64
N ALA A 24 34.03 -59.93 22.44
CA ALA A 24 34.05 -59.69 23.88
C ALA A 24 34.28 -58.19 24.19
N GLN A 25 35.12 -57.52 23.39
CA GLN A 25 35.29 -56.06 23.45
C GLN A 25 33.99 -55.32 23.11
N ALA A 26 33.27 -55.72 22.06
CA ALA A 26 31.99 -55.09 21.70
C ALA A 26 30.96 -55.20 22.84
N LEU A 27 30.84 -56.37 23.48
CA LEU A 27 29.93 -56.57 24.62
C LEU A 27 30.38 -55.81 25.89
N SER A 28 31.69 -55.72 26.17
CA SER A 28 32.25 -54.88 27.26
C SER A 28 31.85 -53.41 27.07
N ILE A 29 31.94 -52.90 25.84
CA ILE A 29 31.65 -51.50 25.50
C ILE A 29 30.13 -51.24 25.52
N ILE A 30 29.30 -52.15 24.99
CA ILE A 30 27.84 -52.08 25.10
C ILE A 30 27.41 -52.04 26.57
N SER A 31 27.91 -52.96 27.41
CA SER A 31 27.61 -52.98 28.85
C SER A 31 28.07 -51.70 29.57
N THR A 32 29.18 -51.09 29.12
CA THR A 32 29.70 -49.84 29.69
C THR A 32 28.87 -48.61 29.29
N ILE A 33 28.26 -48.59 28.11
CA ILE A 33 27.55 -47.42 27.57
C ILE A 33 26.02 -47.48 27.73
N SER A 34 25.41 -48.67 27.75
CA SER A 34 23.95 -48.81 27.87
C SER A 34 23.33 -48.01 29.02
N PRO A 35 23.91 -47.94 30.24
CA PRO A 35 23.34 -47.13 31.34
C PRO A 35 23.19 -45.63 31.04
N ILE A 36 23.95 -45.08 30.08
CA ILE A 36 23.81 -43.68 29.62
C ILE A 36 22.55 -43.54 28.76
N TYR A 37 22.32 -44.49 27.84
CA TYR A 37 21.16 -44.52 26.95
C TYR A 37 19.88 -45.06 27.61
N GLU A 38 19.98 -45.87 28.68
CA GLU A 38 18.85 -46.34 29.50
C GLU A 38 18.21 -45.20 30.30
N ASP A 39 19.02 -44.29 30.84
CA ASP A 39 18.52 -43.15 31.62
C ASP A 39 17.63 -42.23 30.78
N ASN A 40 17.93 -42.11 29.47
CA ASN A 40 17.21 -41.41 28.39
C ASN A 40 16.53 -40.09 28.79
N ARG A 41 17.09 -39.38 29.79
CA ARG A 41 16.52 -38.14 30.33
C ARG A 41 16.75 -36.96 29.40
N MET A 42 17.71 -37.06 28.47
CA MET A 42 18.06 -36.07 27.46
C MET A 42 17.89 -34.63 27.99
N TYR A 43 18.67 -34.28 29.02
CA TYR A 43 18.37 -33.19 29.97
C TYR A 43 18.17 -31.78 29.34
N PHE A 44 18.73 -31.57 28.15
CA PHE A 44 18.59 -30.34 27.37
C PHE A 44 17.64 -30.46 26.16
N PHE A 45 17.10 -31.65 25.91
CA PHE A 45 16.35 -32.05 24.72
C PHE A 45 15.04 -32.81 25.05
N GLU A 46 14.41 -32.51 26.20
CA GLU A 46 13.23 -33.21 26.74
C GLU A 46 12.01 -33.31 25.78
N GLU A 47 12.01 -32.49 24.73
CA GLU A 47 10.95 -32.38 23.71
C GLU A 47 11.34 -32.92 22.31
N PHE A 48 12.58 -33.35 22.10
CA PHE A 48 13.04 -33.88 20.79
C PHE A 48 12.59 -35.34 20.56
N THR A 49 12.91 -35.88 19.38
CA THR A 49 12.74 -37.30 19.02
C THR A 49 13.64 -38.21 19.88
N ASP A 50 13.34 -39.52 19.89
CA ASP A 50 14.01 -40.49 20.78
C ASP A 50 15.43 -40.83 20.29
N HIS A 51 16.46 -40.31 20.96
CA HIS A 51 17.88 -40.63 20.71
C HIS A 51 18.45 -41.63 21.74
N GLY A 52 17.56 -42.38 22.42
CA GLY A 52 17.92 -43.45 23.34
C GLY A 52 18.30 -44.77 22.65
N LEU A 53 18.28 -45.86 23.42
CA LEU A 53 18.61 -47.22 22.97
C LEU A 53 17.91 -47.64 21.67
N ASN A 54 16.64 -47.25 21.47
CA ASN A 54 15.85 -47.61 20.28
C ASN A 54 16.50 -47.08 18.99
N HIS A 55 16.88 -45.81 18.95
CA HIS A 55 17.53 -45.20 17.79
C HIS A 55 18.88 -45.85 17.50
N ILE A 56 19.71 -46.09 18.52
CA ILE A 56 21.00 -46.77 18.40
C ILE A 56 20.83 -48.19 17.84
N GLN A 57 19.82 -48.92 18.32
CA GLN A 57 19.43 -50.24 17.81
C GLN A 57 18.96 -50.18 16.35
N GLU A 58 18.16 -49.17 15.99
CA GLU A 58 17.74 -48.93 14.61
C GLU A 58 18.95 -48.61 13.70
N VAL A 59 19.95 -47.84 14.14
CA VAL A 59 21.12 -47.47 13.29
C VAL A 59 21.88 -48.75 12.94
N LEU A 60 22.16 -49.58 13.93
CA LEU A 60 22.80 -50.88 13.73
C LEU A 60 21.99 -51.77 12.77
N ASN A 61 20.66 -51.81 12.89
CA ASN A 61 19.79 -52.60 12.01
C ASN A 61 19.82 -52.08 10.57
N SER A 62 19.61 -50.77 10.35
CA SER A 62 19.67 -50.14 9.02
C SER A 62 21.03 -50.36 8.34
N SER A 63 22.12 -50.35 9.11
CA SER A 63 23.45 -50.68 8.62
C SER A 63 23.52 -52.07 8.00
N GLU A 64 22.80 -53.05 8.56
CA GLU A 64 22.83 -54.43 8.09
C GLU A 64 22.23 -54.61 6.68
N ASP A 65 21.31 -53.72 6.30
CA ASP A 65 20.65 -53.71 4.99
C ASP A 65 21.25 -52.72 3.98
N ILE A 66 21.99 -51.71 4.43
CA ILE A 66 22.74 -50.79 3.56
C ILE A 66 24.02 -51.44 3.02
N ILE A 67 24.69 -52.33 3.79
CA ILE A 67 25.85 -53.10 3.31
C ILE A 67 25.40 -54.08 2.22
N SER A 68 25.99 -54.00 1.03
CA SER A 68 25.69 -54.96 -0.05
C SER A 68 26.22 -56.37 0.27
N ASN A 69 25.53 -57.42 -0.19
CA ASN A 69 25.97 -58.82 0.00
C ASN A 69 27.41 -59.09 -0.51
N SER A 70 27.85 -58.36 -1.54
CA SER A 70 29.21 -58.43 -2.09
C SER A 70 30.27 -57.70 -1.26
N SER A 71 29.86 -56.90 -0.27
CA SER A 71 30.72 -56.10 0.63
C SER A 71 31.02 -56.79 1.95
N TYR A 72 30.13 -57.65 2.45
CA TYR A 72 30.28 -58.32 3.77
C TYR A 72 31.63 -59.05 3.95
N ARG A 73 32.15 -59.65 2.88
CA ARG A 73 33.49 -60.31 2.85
C ARG A 73 34.69 -59.39 3.14
N PHE A 74 34.50 -58.07 3.19
CA PHE A 74 35.54 -57.09 3.56
C PHE A 74 35.34 -56.50 4.97
N ILE A 75 34.23 -56.85 5.63
CA ILE A 75 34.00 -56.52 7.04
C ILE A 75 34.72 -57.59 7.86
N THR A 76 35.78 -57.19 8.56
CA THR A 76 36.47 -58.02 9.54
C THR A 76 35.90 -57.81 10.94
N ALA A 77 36.20 -58.68 11.90
CA ALA A 77 35.83 -58.49 13.30
C ALA A 77 36.23 -57.09 13.83
N ARG A 78 37.46 -56.64 13.51
CA ARG A 78 37.94 -55.29 13.80
C ARG A 78 37.16 -54.17 13.11
N THR A 79 36.79 -54.38 11.85
CA THR A 79 35.93 -53.44 11.10
C THR A 79 34.56 -53.31 11.76
N ALA A 80 33.97 -54.45 12.17
CA ALA A 80 32.67 -54.51 12.83
C ALA A 80 32.71 -53.84 14.22
N LEU A 81 33.69 -54.17 15.06
CA LEU A 81 33.90 -53.53 16.36
C LEU A 81 34.07 -52.00 16.23
N THR A 82 34.92 -51.55 15.29
CA THR A 82 35.13 -50.13 15.02
C THR A 82 33.83 -49.44 14.62
N TYR A 83 33.02 -50.09 13.78
CA TYR A 83 31.73 -49.55 13.36
C TYR A 83 30.71 -49.48 14.51
N ILE A 84 30.56 -50.56 15.28
CA ILE A 84 29.70 -50.61 16.47
C ILE A 84 30.07 -49.48 17.43
N CYS A 85 31.35 -49.33 17.77
CA CYS A 85 31.79 -48.25 18.66
C CYS A 85 31.57 -46.84 18.09
N SER A 86 31.53 -46.69 16.76
CA SER A 86 31.24 -45.41 16.11
C SER A 86 29.75 -45.07 16.20
N VAL A 87 28.87 -46.05 15.95
CA VAL A 87 27.41 -45.92 16.14
C VAL A 87 27.07 -45.65 17.60
N LEU A 88 27.68 -46.37 18.54
CA LEU A 88 27.49 -46.17 19.98
C LEU A 88 27.93 -44.79 20.47
N LEU A 89 28.79 -44.06 19.74
CA LEU A 89 29.31 -42.75 20.19
C LEU A 89 28.77 -41.54 19.42
N HIS A 90 28.23 -41.68 18.21
CA HIS A 90 27.93 -40.51 17.35
C HIS A 90 27.06 -39.43 18.03
N ASP A 91 26.00 -39.87 18.71
CA ASP A 91 25.02 -39.01 19.38
C ASP A 91 25.15 -38.98 20.90
N ILE A 92 26.21 -39.55 21.48
CA ILE A 92 26.39 -39.58 22.94
C ILE A 92 26.41 -38.17 23.56
N GLY A 93 26.82 -37.16 22.79
CA GLY A 93 26.80 -35.76 23.20
C GLY A 93 25.40 -35.24 23.57
N MET A 94 24.33 -35.84 23.03
CA MET A 94 22.94 -35.47 23.33
C MET A 94 22.50 -35.91 24.74
N HIS A 95 23.21 -36.87 25.36
CA HIS A 95 22.95 -37.38 26.71
C HIS A 95 23.79 -36.68 27.80
N LEU A 96 24.40 -35.54 27.47
CA LEU A 96 25.24 -34.77 28.41
C LEU A 96 24.39 -34.17 29.56
N SER A 97 24.81 -34.41 30.80
CA SER A 97 24.17 -33.82 31.99
C SER A 97 24.64 -32.39 32.23
N LEU A 98 23.96 -31.66 33.14
CA LEU A 98 24.38 -30.29 33.51
C LEU A 98 25.82 -30.25 34.05
N ASP A 99 26.22 -31.19 34.89
CA ASP A 99 27.57 -31.22 35.46
C ASP A 99 28.61 -31.76 34.47
N GLY A 100 28.21 -32.65 33.56
CA GLY A 100 29.01 -33.01 32.39
C GLY A 100 29.28 -31.79 31.47
N PHE A 101 28.26 -30.97 31.23
CA PHE A 101 28.38 -29.73 30.45
C PHE A 101 29.26 -28.67 31.14
N LYS A 102 29.12 -28.47 32.47
CA LYS A 102 30.05 -27.63 33.25
C LYS A 102 31.50 -28.09 33.08
N ARG A 103 31.76 -29.39 33.21
CA ARG A 103 33.11 -29.96 33.06
C ARG A 103 33.63 -29.82 31.62
N LEU A 104 32.75 -29.94 30.62
CA LEU A 104 33.08 -29.73 29.21
C LEU A 104 33.58 -28.30 28.96
N VAL A 105 32.79 -27.27 29.28
CA VAL A 105 33.22 -25.87 29.09
C VAL A 105 34.30 -25.44 30.08
N GLY A 106 34.42 -26.10 31.23
CA GLY A 106 35.54 -26.03 32.17
C GLY A 106 36.82 -26.70 31.65
N GLY A 107 36.78 -27.30 30.46
CA GLY A 107 37.95 -27.74 29.72
C GLY A 107 38.38 -29.19 29.92
N CYS A 108 37.52 -30.08 30.46
CA CYS A 108 37.87 -31.47 30.75
C CYS A 108 38.22 -32.34 29.51
N LEU A 109 38.08 -31.81 28.29
CA LEU A 109 38.51 -32.43 27.04
C LEU A 109 39.50 -31.58 26.23
N ASN A 110 39.91 -30.39 26.68
CA ASN A 110 40.72 -29.45 25.89
C ASN A 110 42.08 -30.03 25.43
N THR A 111 42.61 -31.06 26.10
CA THR A 111 43.83 -31.79 25.69
C THR A 111 43.63 -32.66 24.44
N HIS A 112 42.39 -32.93 24.03
CA HIS A 112 42.01 -33.79 22.90
C HIS A 112 41.48 -32.99 21.70
N LEU A 113 41.63 -31.66 21.71
CA LEU A 113 41.24 -30.74 20.63
C LEU A 113 41.82 -31.17 19.26
N ILE A 114 40.94 -31.50 18.31
CA ILE A 114 41.33 -31.90 16.95
C ILE A 114 41.58 -30.65 16.08
N LYS A 115 42.81 -30.13 16.14
CA LYS A 115 43.27 -28.91 15.44
C LYS A 115 43.14 -28.90 13.90
N ASP A 116 42.78 -30.03 13.31
CA ASP A 116 42.46 -30.16 11.89
C ASP A 116 41.00 -29.78 11.55
N PHE A 117 40.11 -29.76 12.55
CA PHE A 117 38.70 -29.40 12.42
C PHE A 117 38.33 -28.19 13.31
N ASP A 118 38.95 -28.08 14.49
CA ASP A 118 38.61 -27.09 15.52
C ASP A 118 39.81 -26.20 15.88
N ASN A 119 39.65 -24.88 15.79
CA ASN A 119 40.70 -23.94 16.19
C ASN A 119 40.67 -23.58 17.69
N GLU A 120 39.62 -23.97 18.40
CA GLU A 120 39.22 -23.34 19.68
C GLU A 120 38.72 -24.37 20.72
N ASP A 121 39.06 -24.12 21.98
CA ASP A 121 38.59 -24.91 23.12
C ASP A 121 37.10 -24.66 23.45
N TRP A 122 36.54 -25.53 24.29
CA TRP A 122 35.12 -25.48 24.64
C TRP A 122 34.72 -24.20 25.38
N THR A 123 35.61 -23.67 26.22
CA THR A 123 35.42 -22.42 26.96
C THR A 123 35.27 -21.23 26.00
N THR A 124 36.16 -21.14 25.00
CA THR A 124 36.15 -20.10 23.97
C THR A 124 34.95 -20.26 23.03
N THR A 125 34.66 -21.50 22.61
CA THR A 125 33.55 -21.83 21.71
C THR A 125 32.20 -21.43 22.34
N TRP A 126 32.00 -21.76 23.63
CA TRP A 126 30.82 -21.36 24.39
C TRP A 126 30.69 -19.83 24.53
N ASN A 127 31.76 -19.14 24.92
CA ASN A 127 31.73 -17.69 25.10
C ASN A 127 31.43 -16.95 23.78
N LYS A 128 31.92 -17.46 22.63
CA LYS A 128 31.54 -16.94 21.31
C LYS A 128 30.10 -17.25 20.94
N PHE A 129 29.59 -18.44 21.27
CA PHE A 129 28.17 -18.78 21.08
C PHE A 129 27.26 -17.80 21.83
N LEU A 130 27.51 -17.55 23.12
CA LEU A 130 26.75 -16.54 23.90
C LEU A 130 26.87 -15.11 23.32
N SER A 131 28.04 -14.73 22.83
CA SER A 131 28.28 -13.41 22.21
C SER A 131 27.54 -13.24 20.87
N ASN A 132 27.37 -14.33 20.11
CA ASN A 132 26.59 -14.35 18.88
C ASN A 132 25.09 -14.45 19.14
N ALA A 133 24.66 -15.17 20.18
CA ALA A 133 23.25 -15.28 20.57
C ALA A 133 22.60 -13.91 20.83
N LYS A 134 23.34 -12.96 21.42
CA LYS A 134 22.89 -11.55 21.60
C LYS A 134 22.56 -10.79 20.31
N LYS A 135 22.86 -11.35 19.14
CA LYS A 135 22.65 -10.77 17.81
C LYS A 135 21.69 -11.59 16.95
N TYR A 136 21.03 -12.58 17.55
CA TYR A 136 20.05 -13.40 16.86
C TYR A 136 18.86 -12.56 16.41
N ASP A 137 18.40 -12.81 15.18
CA ASP A 137 17.17 -12.20 14.68
C ASP A 137 15.93 -12.86 15.30
N GLU A 138 14.76 -12.24 15.08
CA GLU A 138 13.44 -12.71 15.51
C GLU A 138 13.17 -14.17 15.10
N LYS A 139 13.70 -14.63 13.96
CA LYS A 139 13.55 -16.01 13.49
C LYS A 139 14.43 -16.98 14.27
N GLN A 140 15.69 -16.64 14.53
CA GLN A 140 16.61 -17.43 15.34
C GLN A 140 16.12 -17.54 16.78
N ILE A 141 15.60 -16.45 17.35
CA ILE A 141 14.94 -16.42 18.65
C ILE A 141 13.74 -17.36 18.65
N ASN A 142 12.80 -17.20 17.73
CA ASN A 142 11.57 -18.00 17.70
C ASN A 142 11.84 -19.49 17.47
N ASN A 143 12.84 -19.84 16.65
CA ASN A 143 13.24 -21.23 16.44
C ASN A 143 13.74 -21.92 17.72
N ILE A 144 14.56 -21.25 18.54
CA ILE A 144 15.15 -21.84 19.75
C ILE A 144 14.18 -21.76 20.94
N PHE A 145 13.51 -20.62 21.12
CA PHE A 145 12.79 -20.31 22.35
C PHE A 145 11.28 -20.51 22.24
N GLY A 146 10.66 -20.17 21.12
CA GLY A 146 9.21 -20.27 20.89
C GLY A 146 8.61 -19.03 20.23
N GLU A 147 7.41 -19.14 19.68
CA GLU A 147 6.71 -18.03 18.98
C GLU A 147 5.80 -17.19 19.92
N ASN A 148 5.69 -17.57 21.20
CA ASN A 148 4.95 -16.83 22.24
C ASN A 148 5.94 -16.36 23.31
N LEU A 149 6.63 -15.26 23.03
CA LEU A 149 7.55 -14.59 23.94
C LEU A 149 7.05 -13.16 24.17
N ASP A 150 7.33 -12.59 25.34
CA ASP A 150 7.00 -11.19 25.63
C ASP A 150 7.82 -10.22 24.75
N ASP A 151 7.26 -9.06 24.42
CA ASP A 151 7.92 -8.03 23.58
C ASP A 151 9.27 -7.54 24.16
N GLU A 152 9.53 -7.77 25.45
CA GLU A 152 10.79 -7.46 26.15
C GLU A 152 11.71 -8.68 26.37
N PHE A 153 11.52 -9.80 25.65
CA PHE A 153 12.31 -11.04 25.87
C PHE A 153 13.82 -10.82 25.65
N ILE A 154 14.60 -10.97 26.72
CA ILE A 154 16.08 -10.94 26.68
C ILE A 154 16.61 -12.38 26.65
N ILE A 155 17.39 -12.70 25.62
CA ILE A 155 18.09 -13.98 25.48
C ILE A 155 18.97 -14.24 26.71
N PRO A 156 18.84 -15.39 27.39
CA PRO A 156 19.54 -15.63 28.66
C PRO A 156 21.06 -15.65 28.50
N GLN A 157 21.75 -15.35 29.60
CA GLN A 157 23.21 -15.30 29.69
C GLN A 157 23.68 -16.06 30.95
N PRO A 158 23.54 -17.39 30.98
CA PRO A 158 23.82 -18.18 32.18
C PRO A 158 25.31 -18.18 32.52
N ASP A 159 25.64 -17.79 33.76
CA ASP A 159 26.93 -18.10 34.37
C ASP A 159 26.94 -19.58 34.81
N ILE A 160 27.66 -20.39 34.05
CA ILE A 160 27.77 -21.84 34.25
C ILE A 160 28.35 -22.20 35.63
N ASN A 161 29.14 -21.32 36.24
CA ASN A 161 29.67 -21.54 37.59
C ASN A 161 28.60 -21.43 38.69
N LEU A 162 27.50 -20.71 38.41
CA LEU A 162 26.39 -20.49 39.34
C LEU A 162 25.18 -21.40 39.05
N LEU A 163 25.11 -22.00 37.86
CA LEU A 163 24.05 -22.94 37.48
C LEU A 163 24.06 -24.23 38.32
N ASN A 164 22.87 -24.67 38.68
CA ASN A 164 22.59 -25.95 39.31
C ASN A 164 21.12 -26.36 39.04
N SER A 165 20.76 -27.59 39.41
CA SER A 165 19.44 -28.17 39.14
C SER A 165 18.24 -27.39 39.69
N ASN A 166 18.46 -26.46 40.64
CA ASN A 166 17.40 -25.68 41.29
C ASN A 166 17.25 -24.25 40.74
N ASN A 167 18.19 -23.76 39.91
CA ASN A 167 18.15 -22.39 39.37
C ASN A 167 18.29 -22.27 37.85
N ILE A 168 18.56 -23.37 37.13
CA ILE A 168 18.57 -23.39 35.67
C ILE A 168 17.14 -23.24 35.10
N SER A 169 16.92 -22.26 34.21
CA SER A 169 15.62 -22.05 33.58
C SER A 169 15.40 -22.93 32.36
N VAL A 170 14.15 -23.00 31.88
CA VAL A 170 13.82 -23.68 30.61
C VAL A 170 14.50 -23.00 29.41
N TYR A 171 14.71 -21.68 29.45
CA TYR A 171 15.41 -20.95 28.41
C TYR A 171 16.93 -21.21 28.44
N ASP A 172 17.54 -21.36 29.62
CA ASP A 172 18.93 -21.79 29.75
C ASP A 172 19.12 -23.20 29.19
N LYS A 173 18.20 -24.13 29.52
CA LYS A 173 18.19 -25.48 28.95
C LYS A 173 18.13 -25.46 27.43
N LYS A 174 17.21 -24.68 26.83
CA LYS A 174 17.08 -24.54 25.37
C LYS A 174 18.35 -23.97 24.72
N LEU A 175 18.97 -22.95 25.33
CA LEU A 175 20.20 -22.32 24.81
C LEU A 175 21.42 -23.25 24.91
N ILE A 176 21.57 -23.97 26.02
CA ILE A 176 22.64 -24.98 26.21
C ILE A 176 22.41 -26.18 25.28
N GLY A 177 21.16 -26.61 25.13
CA GLY A 177 20.76 -27.66 24.19
C GLY A 177 21.16 -27.32 22.76
N GLU A 178 20.85 -26.12 22.26
CA GLU A 178 21.27 -25.71 20.91
C GLU A 178 22.80 -25.71 20.73
N PHE A 179 23.56 -25.27 21.74
CA PHE A 179 25.03 -25.37 21.70
C PHE A 179 25.52 -26.82 21.61
N ILE A 180 24.95 -27.73 22.41
CA ILE A 180 25.28 -29.15 22.38
C ILE A 180 24.86 -29.74 21.02
N ARG A 181 23.67 -29.41 20.50
CA ARG A 181 23.18 -29.87 19.18
C ARG A 181 24.08 -29.41 18.04
N ILE A 182 24.68 -28.23 18.10
CA ILE A 182 25.65 -27.78 17.10
C ILE A 182 26.97 -28.57 17.18
N ASN A 183 27.36 -29.05 18.38
CA ASN A 183 28.71 -29.58 18.63
C ASN A 183 28.78 -31.07 19.05
N HIS A 184 27.67 -31.81 19.12
CA HIS A 184 27.62 -33.20 19.62
C HIS A 184 28.58 -34.15 18.87
N ALA A 185 28.67 -34.03 17.55
CA ALA A 185 29.60 -34.81 16.72
C ALA A 185 31.08 -34.54 17.04
N ARG A 186 31.44 -33.30 17.40
CA ARG A 186 32.77 -32.95 17.91
C ARG A 186 32.99 -33.57 19.28
N LEU A 187 32.00 -33.47 20.17
CA LEU A 187 32.02 -34.07 21.50
C LEU A 187 32.14 -35.60 21.44
N ALA A 188 31.56 -36.27 20.43
CA ALA A 188 31.75 -37.70 20.19
C ALA A 188 33.21 -38.06 19.87
N HIS A 189 33.89 -37.27 19.03
CA HIS A 189 35.32 -37.46 18.73
C HIS A 189 36.19 -37.27 19.96
N GLU A 190 36.02 -36.16 20.67
CA GLU A 190 36.82 -35.84 21.85
C GLU A 190 36.52 -36.80 23.02
N SER A 191 35.27 -37.29 23.16
CA SER A 191 34.89 -38.32 24.13
C SER A 191 35.45 -39.70 23.80
N ALA A 192 35.61 -40.05 22.51
CA ALA A 192 36.27 -41.29 22.11
C ALA A 192 37.73 -41.33 22.56
N LEU A 193 38.40 -40.17 22.62
CA LEU A 193 39.81 -40.05 23.04
C LEU A 193 39.98 -39.84 24.55
N GLY A 194 39.24 -38.88 25.12
CA GLY A 194 39.38 -38.41 26.51
C GLY A 194 38.33 -38.91 27.50
N GLY A 195 37.40 -39.75 27.05
CA GLY A 195 36.25 -40.23 27.83
C GLY A 195 35.08 -39.24 27.88
N PHE A 196 33.86 -39.75 27.94
CA PHE A 196 32.64 -38.94 27.98
C PHE A 196 32.54 -38.13 29.30
N PRO A 197 32.15 -36.83 29.29
CA PRO A 197 32.08 -36.02 30.52
C PRO A 197 30.97 -36.45 31.49
N GLY A 198 31.28 -37.37 32.40
CA GLY A 198 30.45 -37.69 33.57
C GLY A 198 30.46 -36.58 34.63
N ALA A 199 29.68 -36.76 35.70
CA ALA A 199 29.49 -35.76 36.75
C ALA A 199 30.78 -35.43 37.53
N ASP A 200 31.55 -36.44 37.97
CA ASP A 200 32.82 -36.23 38.68
C ASP A 200 34.04 -36.31 37.75
N LYS A 201 34.04 -37.31 36.86
CA LYS A 201 35.17 -37.71 36.01
C LYS A 201 34.73 -38.04 34.59
N ASN A 202 35.69 -38.07 33.68
CA ASN A 202 35.44 -38.60 32.33
C ASN A 202 35.30 -40.14 32.39
N ILE A 203 34.41 -40.67 31.57
CA ILE A 203 34.09 -42.10 31.46
C ILE A 203 34.75 -42.62 30.19
N ASP A 204 35.85 -43.38 30.33
CA ASP A 204 36.50 -44.03 29.18
C ASP A 204 35.67 -45.24 28.73
N ILE A 205 34.77 -44.99 27.80
CA ILE A 205 33.88 -46.00 27.20
C ILE A 205 34.68 -47.01 26.37
N LEU A 206 35.81 -46.59 25.80
CA LEU A 206 36.65 -47.40 24.91
C LEU A 206 37.90 -47.94 25.62
N LYS A 207 37.87 -48.07 26.95
CA LYS A 207 39.01 -48.43 27.82
C LYS A 207 39.86 -49.62 27.32
N ASP A 208 39.24 -50.58 26.64
CA ASP A 208 39.83 -51.84 26.17
C ASP A 208 40.50 -51.72 24.78
N LEU A 209 40.59 -50.52 24.19
CA LEU A 209 41.07 -50.26 22.82
C LEU A 209 42.26 -49.28 22.77
N ASP A 210 43.17 -49.50 21.81
CA ASP A 210 44.30 -48.59 21.54
C ASP A 210 43.85 -47.19 21.13
N THR A 211 44.55 -46.15 21.59
CA THR A 211 44.28 -44.73 21.27
C THR A 211 44.20 -44.46 19.76
N GLU A 212 44.98 -45.18 18.96
CA GLU A 212 44.96 -45.08 17.50
C GLU A 212 43.62 -45.54 16.91
N ILE A 213 43.03 -46.61 17.45
CA ILE A 213 41.69 -47.12 17.09
C ILE A 213 40.60 -46.21 17.66
N LYS A 214 40.74 -45.73 18.90
CA LYS A 214 39.83 -44.72 19.49
C LYS A 214 39.70 -43.49 18.60
N ASN A 215 40.81 -43.02 18.01
CA ASN A 215 40.79 -41.89 17.09
C ASN A 215 40.02 -42.18 15.79
N ILE A 216 40.18 -43.37 15.20
CA ILE A 216 39.42 -43.78 14.01
C ILE A 216 37.92 -43.86 14.32
N ILE A 217 37.55 -44.45 15.46
CA ILE A 217 36.16 -44.50 15.96
C ILE A 217 35.60 -43.07 16.09
N GLY A 218 36.30 -42.19 16.80
CA GLY A 218 35.88 -40.79 16.99
C GLY A 218 35.75 -40.01 15.68
N THR A 219 36.64 -40.25 14.71
CA THR A 219 36.58 -39.61 13.38
C THR A 219 35.39 -40.11 12.57
N ILE A 220 35.05 -41.41 12.65
CA ILE A 220 33.86 -41.97 11.99
C ILE A 220 32.60 -41.42 12.64
N ALA A 221 32.49 -41.47 13.98
CA ALA A 221 31.38 -40.93 14.75
C ALA A 221 31.12 -39.45 14.40
N ARG A 222 32.18 -38.62 14.38
CA ARG A 222 32.11 -37.20 14.02
C ARG A 222 31.69 -36.93 12.57
N SER A 223 31.97 -37.86 11.66
CA SER A 223 31.86 -37.62 10.22
C SER A 223 30.46 -37.24 9.74
N HIS A 224 29.40 -37.53 10.51
CA HIS A 224 28.03 -37.23 10.12
C HIS A 224 27.70 -35.73 10.10
N ASN A 225 28.36 -34.92 10.94
CA ASN A 225 28.19 -33.46 11.01
C ASN A 225 29.36 -32.70 10.35
N LEU A 226 29.97 -33.32 9.32
CA LEU A 226 31.02 -32.73 8.47
C LEU A 226 30.68 -32.98 7.00
N ALA A 227 31.33 -32.29 6.07
CA ALA A 227 31.41 -32.80 4.70
C ALA A 227 32.44 -33.95 4.68
N ILE A 228 32.04 -35.14 4.23
CA ILE A 228 32.86 -36.35 4.33
C ILE A 228 34.28 -36.21 3.71
N ARG A 229 34.42 -35.33 2.71
CA ARG A 229 35.69 -35.03 2.03
C ARG A 229 36.69 -34.27 2.89
N ASP A 230 36.24 -33.49 3.87
CA ASP A 230 37.12 -32.69 4.74
C ASP A 230 37.96 -33.59 5.65
N THR A 231 37.40 -34.77 6.00
CA THR A 231 38.12 -35.82 6.74
C THR A 231 39.35 -36.35 5.99
N PHE A 232 39.43 -36.21 4.66
CA PHE A 232 40.50 -36.81 3.86
C PHE A 232 41.86 -36.22 4.21
N SER A 233 41.93 -34.92 4.49
CA SER A 233 43.19 -34.25 4.88
C SER A 233 43.70 -34.74 6.23
N TYR A 234 42.78 -34.95 7.18
CA TYR A 234 43.08 -35.50 8.50
C TYR A 234 43.57 -36.96 8.43
N LEU A 235 42.83 -37.83 7.73
CA LEU A 235 43.21 -39.24 7.54
C LEU A 235 44.56 -39.40 6.81
N LYS A 236 44.89 -38.50 5.88
CA LYS A 236 46.20 -38.46 5.18
C LYS A 236 47.35 -38.01 6.09
N LYS A 237 47.09 -37.22 7.14
CA LYS A 237 48.10 -36.91 8.17
C LYS A 237 48.38 -38.09 9.08
N ILE A 238 47.38 -38.94 9.35
CA ILE A 238 47.55 -40.17 10.14
C ILE A 238 48.38 -41.22 9.38
N GLU A 239 48.03 -41.53 8.12
CA GLU A 239 48.72 -42.55 7.33
C GLU A 239 48.67 -42.24 5.81
N ILE A 240 49.68 -41.54 5.31
CA ILE A 240 49.75 -40.99 3.93
C ILE A 240 49.44 -42.04 2.83
N LYS A 241 49.94 -43.27 2.96
CA LYS A 241 49.87 -44.32 1.93
C LYS A 241 48.64 -45.22 2.05
N LYS A 242 47.98 -45.27 3.22
CA LYS A 242 46.82 -46.14 3.47
C LYS A 242 45.66 -45.45 4.19
N TRP A 243 45.56 -44.12 4.13
CA TRP A 243 44.52 -43.28 4.75
C TRP A 243 43.07 -43.75 4.51
N HIS A 244 42.82 -44.41 3.38
CA HIS A 244 41.54 -45.01 3.00
C HIS A 244 41.20 -46.30 3.77
N SER A 245 42.17 -46.93 4.41
CA SER A 245 42.05 -48.21 5.11
C SER A 245 43.07 -48.36 6.25
N ILE A 246 43.07 -47.41 7.18
CA ILE A 246 44.03 -47.36 8.30
C ILE A 246 43.79 -48.59 9.20
N TYR A 247 44.85 -49.29 9.63
CA TYR A 247 44.77 -50.60 10.31
C TYR A 247 43.93 -51.68 9.59
N LYS A 248 43.78 -51.57 8.25
CA LYS A 248 42.87 -52.36 7.39
C LYS A 248 41.37 -52.06 7.58
N ILE A 249 41.00 -51.07 8.38
CA ILE A 249 39.62 -50.64 8.57
C ILE A 249 39.26 -49.64 7.46
N PRO A 250 38.28 -49.90 6.58
CA PRO A 250 37.89 -48.99 5.50
C PRO A 250 37.10 -47.78 6.04
N SER A 251 37.79 -46.82 6.66
CA SER A 251 37.18 -45.74 7.45
C SER A 251 36.16 -44.91 6.67
N ILE A 252 36.43 -44.58 5.41
CA ILE A 252 35.48 -43.82 4.56
C ILE A 252 34.20 -44.62 4.28
N TYR A 253 34.30 -45.94 4.13
CA TYR A 253 33.11 -46.81 4.00
C TYR A 253 32.27 -46.82 5.29
N LEU A 254 32.93 -46.83 6.46
CA LEU A 254 32.24 -46.76 7.75
C LEU A 254 31.59 -45.38 7.99
N MET A 255 32.20 -44.29 7.52
CA MET A 255 31.59 -42.95 7.54
C MET A 255 30.32 -42.88 6.68
N VAL A 256 30.39 -43.37 5.43
CA VAL A 256 29.23 -43.49 4.54
C VAL A 256 28.14 -44.35 5.18
N LEU A 257 28.52 -45.49 5.77
CA LEU A 257 27.56 -46.42 6.38
C LEU A 257 26.86 -45.78 7.59
N LEU A 258 27.58 -45.10 8.49
CA LEU A 258 26.98 -44.39 9.63
C LEU A 258 26.01 -43.31 9.15
N ARG A 259 26.48 -42.43 8.26
CA ARG A 259 25.71 -41.31 7.71
C ARG A 259 24.39 -41.75 7.09
N LEU A 260 24.43 -42.78 6.25
CA LEU A 260 23.22 -43.32 5.62
C LEU A 260 22.34 -44.09 6.62
N SER A 261 22.92 -44.79 7.61
CA SER A 261 22.13 -45.57 8.58
C SER A 261 21.36 -44.70 9.57
N ASP A 262 21.88 -43.53 9.93
CA ASP A 262 21.13 -42.51 10.67
C ASP A 262 20.06 -41.85 9.78
N LEU A 263 20.47 -41.26 8.64
CA LEU A 263 19.58 -40.48 7.78
C LEU A 263 18.40 -41.27 7.20
N ILE A 264 18.53 -42.59 6.99
CA ILE A 264 17.46 -43.44 6.45
C ILE A 264 16.40 -43.80 7.53
N GLN A 265 16.58 -43.41 8.80
CA GLN A 265 15.56 -43.53 9.87
C GLN A 265 14.44 -42.48 9.75
N ILE A 266 13.84 -42.41 8.57
CA ILE A 266 12.75 -41.49 8.26
C ILE A 266 11.42 -41.98 8.92
N HIS A 267 11.36 -43.24 9.33
CA HIS A 267 10.19 -43.92 9.93
C HIS A 267 9.47 -43.12 11.02
N ALA A 268 8.14 -43.23 11.05
CA ALA A 268 7.29 -42.69 12.12
C ALA A 268 7.60 -43.23 13.53
N GLY A 269 8.41 -44.29 13.66
CA GLY A 269 8.86 -44.89 14.93
C GLY A 269 9.66 -43.93 15.82
N ARG A 270 10.48 -43.03 15.24
CA ARG A 270 11.17 -41.94 15.97
C ARG A 270 10.20 -41.00 16.71
N ALA A 271 8.92 -41.03 16.35
CA ALA A 271 7.88 -40.09 16.76
C ALA A 271 6.58 -40.80 17.22
N ASP A 272 6.66 -41.72 18.19
CA ASP A 272 5.48 -42.46 18.71
C ASP A 272 4.31 -41.53 19.11
N SER A 273 3.22 -41.65 18.35
CA SER A 273 1.96 -40.91 18.55
C SER A 273 1.32 -41.08 19.93
N ASN A 274 1.69 -42.11 20.71
CA ASN A 274 1.21 -42.30 22.06
C ASN A 274 1.98 -41.46 23.10
N LYS A 275 3.27 -41.18 22.89
CA LYS A 275 4.06 -40.24 23.72
C LYS A 275 3.45 -38.82 23.66
N LEU A 276 2.98 -38.39 22.49
CA LEU A 276 2.31 -37.09 22.28
C LEU A 276 1.00 -36.92 23.06
N LYS A 277 0.28 -38.00 23.40
CA LYS A 277 -0.97 -37.93 24.19
C LYS A 277 -0.75 -37.47 25.64
N TYR A 278 0.51 -37.49 26.11
CA TYR A 278 0.88 -37.19 27.49
C TYR A 278 1.98 -36.12 27.63
N ARG A 279 2.51 -35.57 26.52
CA ARG A 279 3.52 -34.50 26.52
C ARG A 279 3.10 -33.34 25.61
N ARG A 280 3.13 -32.12 26.13
CA ARG A 280 2.96 -30.88 25.36
C ARG A 280 4.34 -30.38 24.91
N LEU A 281 4.60 -30.41 23.60
CA LEU A 281 5.80 -29.81 23.00
C LEU A 281 5.65 -28.28 22.93
N ASN A 282 6.75 -27.55 23.17
CA ASN A 282 6.82 -26.09 23.22
C ASN A 282 8.06 -25.52 22.46
N ASN A 283 8.85 -26.39 21.83
CA ASN A 283 9.97 -26.06 20.95
C ASN A 283 9.54 -26.15 19.47
N PRO A 284 9.54 -25.04 18.70
CA PRO A 284 9.15 -25.07 17.29
C PRO A 284 10.01 -25.98 16.41
N ILE A 285 11.30 -26.17 16.70
CA ILE A 285 12.16 -27.12 15.97
C ILE A 285 11.60 -28.54 16.14
N SER A 286 11.46 -29.00 17.39
CA SER A 286 10.96 -30.35 17.68
C SER A 286 9.53 -30.58 17.18
N ILE A 287 8.64 -29.58 17.29
CA ILE A 287 7.28 -29.66 16.72
C ILE A 287 7.34 -29.88 15.20
N ARG A 288 8.22 -29.18 14.49
CA ARG A 288 8.38 -29.28 13.02
C ARG A 288 9.02 -30.62 12.62
N GLU A 289 9.99 -31.13 13.38
CA GLU A 289 10.60 -32.46 13.18
C GLU A 289 9.59 -33.59 13.39
N TRP A 290 8.81 -33.54 14.47
CA TRP A 290 7.72 -34.50 14.73
C TRP A 290 6.65 -34.43 13.63
N ALA A 291 6.30 -33.24 13.13
CA ALA A 291 5.34 -33.07 12.04
C ALA A 291 5.82 -33.65 10.70
N ILE A 292 7.15 -33.65 10.45
CA ILE A 292 7.75 -34.37 9.32
C ILE A 292 7.56 -35.87 9.54
N HIS A 293 8.09 -36.47 10.61
CA HIS A 293 8.02 -37.93 10.84
C HIS A 293 6.57 -38.46 10.88
N GLN A 294 5.60 -37.69 11.40
CA GLN A 294 4.17 -38.03 11.39
C GLN A 294 3.50 -37.96 10.00
N SER A 295 4.23 -37.50 8.96
CA SER A 295 3.80 -37.52 7.56
C SER A 295 4.49 -38.60 6.72
N ILE A 296 5.50 -39.31 7.24
CA ILE A 296 6.04 -40.50 6.61
C ILE A 296 5.24 -41.73 7.08
N GLY A 297 4.78 -42.52 6.11
CA GLY A 297 4.14 -43.80 6.34
C GLY A 297 5.15 -44.94 6.22
N ASP A 298 4.82 -45.93 5.41
CA ASP A 298 5.69 -47.09 5.17
C ASP A 298 6.92 -46.72 4.34
N ILE A 299 8.03 -47.42 4.61
CA ILE A 299 9.25 -47.40 3.81
C ILE A 299 9.44 -48.81 3.23
N TYR A 300 9.30 -48.96 1.92
CA TYR A 300 9.41 -50.24 1.23
C TYR A 300 10.84 -50.42 0.69
N THR A 301 11.43 -51.59 0.94
CA THR A 301 12.75 -51.94 0.39
C THR A 301 12.75 -53.36 -0.16
N ASN A 302 13.46 -53.56 -1.29
CA ASN A 302 14.04 -54.83 -1.75
C ASN A 302 13.11 -56.03 -2.09
N THR A 303 11.86 -56.09 -1.63
CA THR A 303 10.90 -57.16 -1.98
C THR A 303 9.60 -56.66 -2.62
N GLU A 304 9.30 -55.37 -2.51
CA GLU A 304 8.05 -54.75 -2.97
C GLU A 304 8.30 -53.55 -3.92
N ASN A 305 9.56 -53.28 -4.28
CA ASN A 305 9.99 -52.17 -5.11
C ASN A 305 10.57 -52.69 -6.44
N GLU A 306 10.26 -52.06 -7.58
CA GLU A 306 10.72 -52.52 -8.91
C GLU A 306 12.24 -52.35 -9.11
N ASP A 307 12.84 -51.35 -8.46
CA ASP A 307 14.29 -51.11 -8.45
C ASP A 307 14.90 -51.59 -7.10
N PRO A 308 15.71 -52.67 -7.08
CA PRO A 308 16.32 -53.20 -5.86
C PRO A 308 17.46 -52.31 -5.31
N GLU A 309 17.95 -51.33 -6.10
CA GLU A 309 18.87 -50.29 -5.65
C GLU A 309 18.15 -49.02 -5.19
N SER A 310 16.80 -49.03 -5.10
CA SER A 310 16.00 -47.89 -4.65
C SER A 310 15.28 -48.13 -3.31
N ILE A 311 15.21 -47.09 -2.50
CA ILE A 311 14.37 -46.98 -1.30
C ILE A 311 13.08 -46.26 -1.71
N TYR A 312 11.90 -46.82 -1.40
CA TYR A 312 10.64 -46.10 -1.59
C TYR A 312 10.08 -45.62 -0.25
N VAL A 313 9.75 -44.34 -0.14
CA VAL A 313 9.15 -43.73 1.05
C VAL A 313 7.73 -43.25 0.73
N SER A 314 6.72 -43.85 1.34
CA SER A 314 5.33 -43.38 1.26
C SER A 314 5.11 -42.20 2.20
N THR A 315 4.53 -41.10 1.72
CA THR A 315 4.33 -39.87 2.51
C THR A 315 2.94 -39.26 2.31
N ILE A 316 2.38 -38.73 3.39
CA ILE A 316 1.08 -38.02 3.42
C ILE A 316 1.24 -36.69 4.18
N PRO A 317 2.03 -35.73 3.64
CA PRO A 317 2.14 -34.39 4.23
C PRO A 317 0.79 -33.69 4.25
N LYS A 318 0.39 -33.20 5.44
CA LYS A 318 -0.93 -32.62 5.70
C LYS A 318 -1.03 -31.13 5.34
N THR A 319 0.10 -30.45 5.18
CA THR A 319 0.21 -29.03 4.83
C THR A 319 1.32 -28.83 3.80
N SER A 320 1.25 -27.72 3.08
CA SER A 320 2.27 -27.27 2.14
C SER A 320 3.64 -27.05 2.79
N GLU A 321 3.70 -26.59 4.04
CA GLU A 321 4.95 -26.44 4.80
C GLU A 321 5.61 -27.80 5.09
N ILE A 322 4.83 -28.81 5.50
CA ILE A 322 5.37 -30.16 5.76
C ILE A 322 5.80 -30.80 4.44
N TYR A 323 5.02 -30.65 3.36
CA TYR A 323 5.38 -31.14 2.03
C TYR A 323 6.75 -30.62 1.57
N LEU A 324 7.02 -29.31 1.73
CA LEU A 324 8.30 -28.72 1.34
C LEU A 324 9.47 -29.32 2.15
N LYS A 325 9.30 -29.53 3.46
CA LYS A 325 10.34 -30.13 4.31
C LYS A 325 10.57 -31.62 4.02
N VAL A 326 9.52 -32.36 3.68
CA VAL A 326 9.63 -33.77 3.23
C VAL A 326 10.38 -33.84 1.90
N ARG A 327 10.10 -32.92 0.97
CA ARG A 327 10.86 -32.76 -0.28
C ARG A 327 12.33 -32.43 0.00
N ASP A 328 12.61 -31.40 0.81
CA ASP A 328 13.97 -30.99 1.18
C ASP A 328 14.76 -32.16 1.83
N LEU A 329 14.11 -32.99 2.65
CA LEU A 329 14.70 -34.18 3.27
C LEU A 329 15.02 -35.28 2.25
N ILE A 330 14.10 -35.61 1.35
CA ILE A 330 14.31 -36.61 0.29
C ILE A 330 15.44 -36.16 -0.65
N ASP A 331 15.43 -34.90 -1.07
CA ASP A 331 16.46 -34.32 -1.94
C ASP A 331 17.84 -34.28 -1.23
N TYR A 332 17.87 -34.05 0.08
CA TYR A 332 19.09 -34.15 0.91
C TYR A 332 19.62 -35.59 0.98
N ILE A 333 18.75 -36.58 1.20
CA ILE A 333 19.14 -38.00 1.27
C ILE A 333 19.61 -38.52 -0.09
N GLN A 334 18.98 -38.11 -1.20
CA GLN A 334 19.49 -38.42 -2.55
C GLN A 334 20.89 -37.82 -2.77
N LYS A 335 21.10 -36.56 -2.37
CA LYS A 335 22.40 -35.89 -2.45
C LYS A 335 23.47 -36.59 -1.60
N GLU A 336 23.12 -37.14 -0.44
CA GLU A 336 24.04 -37.92 0.39
C GLU A 336 24.35 -39.30 -0.23
N LEU A 337 23.37 -39.97 -0.83
CA LEU A 337 23.57 -41.20 -1.61
C LEU A 337 24.52 -40.95 -2.80
N ASP A 338 24.28 -39.90 -3.60
CA ASP A 338 25.11 -39.51 -4.73
C ASP A 338 26.55 -39.17 -4.29
N THR A 339 26.68 -38.41 -3.21
CA THR A 339 27.97 -38.04 -2.60
C THR A 339 28.72 -39.28 -2.12
N SER A 340 28.01 -40.21 -1.46
CA SER A 340 28.54 -41.48 -0.99
C SER A 340 29.04 -42.36 -2.13
N TRP A 341 28.25 -42.53 -3.20
CA TRP A 341 28.69 -43.30 -4.39
C TRP A 341 29.90 -42.68 -5.07
N ALA A 342 29.92 -41.35 -5.24
CA ALA A 342 31.07 -40.64 -5.81
C ALA A 342 32.34 -40.81 -4.96
N VAL A 343 32.21 -40.73 -3.63
CA VAL A 343 33.32 -40.88 -2.67
C VAL A 343 33.84 -42.31 -2.62
N LEU A 344 32.97 -43.32 -2.54
CA LEU A 344 33.39 -44.73 -2.57
C LEU A 344 34.05 -45.08 -3.91
N GLY A 345 33.51 -44.57 -5.02
CA GLY A 345 34.10 -44.71 -6.35
C GLY A 345 35.49 -44.08 -6.45
N GLU A 346 35.68 -42.87 -5.96
CA GLU A 346 36.98 -42.18 -5.94
C GLU A 346 38.02 -42.91 -5.08
N VAL A 347 37.63 -43.31 -3.86
CA VAL A 347 38.56 -43.82 -2.84
C VAL A 347 38.92 -45.29 -3.08
N TYR A 348 37.95 -46.16 -3.42
CA TYR A 348 38.15 -47.61 -3.39
C TYR A 348 38.26 -48.29 -4.77
N SER A 349 37.78 -47.68 -5.87
CA SER A 349 37.73 -48.35 -7.20
C SER A 349 39.09 -48.83 -7.73
N LYS A 350 40.18 -48.14 -7.37
CA LYS A 350 41.56 -48.45 -7.78
C LYS A 350 42.27 -49.45 -6.87
N ILE A 351 41.68 -49.81 -5.73
CA ILE A 351 42.31 -50.68 -4.73
C ILE A 351 41.77 -52.10 -4.91
N SER A 352 42.61 -53.03 -5.35
CA SER A 352 42.19 -54.42 -5.68
C SER A 352 41.43 -55.13 -4.56
N LEU A 353 41.83 -54.92 -3.30
CA LEU A 353 41.18 -55.48 -2.11
C LEU A 353 39.78 -54.89 -1.83
N TYR A 354 39.53 -53.64 -2.22
CA TYR A 354 38.34 -52.88 -1.83
C TYR A 354 37.46 -52.40 -3.00
N LYS A 355 37.84 -52.71 -4.25
CA LYS A 355 37.13 -52.32 -5.48
C LYS A 355 35.63 -52.70 -5.50
N ASN A 356 35.22 -53.66 -4.68
CA ASN A 356 33.84 -54.14 -4.56
C ASN A 356 33.16 -53.73 -3.24
N LEU A 357 33.73 -52.82 -2.44
CA LEU A 357 33.01 -52.19 -1.31
C LEU A 357 31.97 -51.21 -1.87
N GLN A 358 30.70 -51.52 -1.62
CA GLN A 358 29.54 -50.83 -2.17
C GLN A 358 28.43 -50.78 -1.10
N ILE A 359 27.60 -49.75 -1.18
CA ILE A 359 26.29 -49.72 -0.52
C ILE A 359 25.25 -50.32 -1.45
N LYS A 360 24.12 -50.77 -0.91
CA LYS A 360 23.02 -51.37 -1.67
C LYS A 360 22.20 -50.34 -2.46
N TYR A 361 21.89 -49.21 -1.84
CA TYR A 361 20.98 -48.22 -2.41
C TYR A 361 21.72 -47.12 -3.18
N ARG A 362 21.13 -46.68 -4.30
CA ARG A 362 21.53 -45.54 -5.14
C ARG A 362 20.47 -44.44 -5.17
N ARG A 363 19.21 -44.78 -4.93
CA ARG A 363 18.08 -43.84 -5.05
C ARG A 363 17.19 -43.85 -3.83
N ILE A 364 16.54 -42.71 -3.60
CA ILE A 364 15.33 -42.58 -2.80
C ILE A 364 14.21 -42.04 -3.70
N ASN A 365 13.08 -42.74 -3.72
CA ASN A 365 11.88 -42.40 -4.48
C ASN A 365 10.70 -42.21 -3.50
N SER A 366 9.67 -41.45 -3.89
CA SER A 366 8.47 -41.25 -3.10
C SER A 366 7.21 -41.02 -3.94
N ASN A 367 6.04 -41.23 -3.34
CA ASN A 367 4.75 -40.92 -3.94
C ASN A 367 4.54 -39.42 -4.26
N ILE A 368 5.37 -38.52 -3.70
CA ILE A 368 5.37 -37.10 -4.04
C ILE A 368 6.15 -36.74 -5.31
N ASP A 369 6.86 -37.69 -5.93
CA ASP A 369 7.70 -37.42 -7.11
C ASP A 369 6.88 -37.25 -8.40
N ASP A 370 5.80 -38.03 -8.57
CA ASP A 370 4.75 -37.67 -9.54
C ASP A 370 3.89 -36.55 -8.95
N ILE A 371 4.37 -35.32 -9.12
CA ILE A 371 3.66 -34.12 -8.68
C ILE A 371 2.29 -33.95 -9.38
N ASN A 372 2.02 -34.62 -10.51
CA ASN A 372 0.74 -34.51 -11.21
C ASN A 372 -0.29 -35.46 -10.60
N HIS A 373 0.10 -36.70 -10.26
CA HIS A 373 -0.74 -37.59 -9.47
C HIS A 373 -0.91 -37.06 -8.04
N PHE A 374 0.18 -36.68 -7.36
CA PHE A 374 0.14 -36.21 -5.98
C PHE A 374 -0.69 -34.94 -5.80
N LYS A 375 -0.67 -34.00 -6.76
CA LYS A 375 -1.58 -32.84 -6.76
C LYS A 375 -3.05 -33.21 -6.64
N ASN A 376 -3.48 -34.40 -7.08
CA ASN A 376 -4.89 -34.80 -7.05
C ASN A 376 -5.32 -35.48 -5.74
N THR A 377 -4.37 -35.91 -4.89
CA THR A 377 -4.68 -36.54 -3.60
C THR A 377 -4.78 -35.54 -2.44
N ILE A 378 -4.29 -34.31 -2.63
CA ILE A 378 -4.23 -33.25 -1.60
C ILE A 378 -5.20 -32.08 -1.84
N ASN A 379 -5.55 -31.39 -0.75
CA ASN A 379 -6.39 -30.18 -0.77
C ASN A 379 -5.59 -28.86 -0.86
N TYR A 380 -4.27 -28.88 -0.69
CA TYR A 380 -3.39 -27.70 -0.80
C TYR A 380 -2.59 -27.68 -2.11
N ILE A 381 -1.89 -26.57 -2.37
CA ILE A 381 -0.94 -26.42 -3.48
C ILE A 381 0.46 -26.87 -3.02
N PRO A 382 1.08 -27.90 -3.63
CA PRO A 382 2.37 -28.46 -3.20
C PRO A 382 3.54 -27.64 -3.75
N LYS A 383 3.63 -26.36 -3.34
CA LYS A 383 4.63 -25.40 -3.81
C LYS A 383 4.92 -24.34 -2.75
N LYS A 384 6.12 -23.75 -2.80
CA LYS A 384 6.48 -22.61 -1.96
C LYS A 384 5.80 -21.33 -2.45
N VAL A 385 5.02 -20.70 -1.59
CA VAL A 385 4.24 -19.48 -1.86
C VAL A 385 4.45 -18.52 -0.69
N TYR A 386 4.83 -17.27 -0.95
CA TYR A 386 5.19 -16.28 0.07
C TYR A 386 5.11 -14.87 -0.52
N PHE A 387 5.14 -13.83 0.33
CA PHE A 387 5.25 -12.45 -0.14
C PHE A 387 6.67 -12.15 -0.63
N ASP A 388 6.87 -12.07 -1.95
CA ASP A 388 8.19 -11.91 -2.58
C ASP A 388 8.67 -10.45 -2.51
N THR A 389 9.23 -10.13 -1.34
CA THR A 389 9.78 -8.83 -0.92
C THR A 389 10.72 -9.03 0.26
N THR A 390 11.71 -8.15 0.46
CA THR A 390 12.48 -8.14 1.72
C THR A 390 11.65 -7.51 2.84
N ARG A 391 11.68 -8.11 4.04
CA ARG A 391 10.84 -7.74 5.21
C ARG A 391 10.93 -6.26 5.59
N GLU A 392 12.14 -5.71 5.50
CA GLU A 392 12.44 -4.31 5.75
C GLU A 392 11.70 -3.40 4.75
N LEU A 393 11.74 -3.74 3.45
CA LEU A 393 11.13 -2.95 2.39
C LEU A 393 9.61 -2.94 2.49
N GLN A 394 8.99 -4.06 2.91
CA GLN A 394 7.55 -4.13 3.18
C GLN A 394 7.15 -3.09 4.24
N ARG A 395 7.76 -3.15 5.42
CA ARG A 395 7.43 -2.27 6.56
C ARG A 395 7.77 -0.79 6.26
N LEU A 396 8.85 -0.52 5.52
CA LEU A 396 9.28 0.84 5.16
C LEU A 396 8.50 1.49 4.01
N LEU A 397 7.88 0.72 3.10
CA LEU A 397 7.16 1.29 1.95
C LEU A 397 5.68 1.59 2.23
N ILE A 398 4.95 0.70 2.92
CA ILE A 398 3.47 0.81 2.98
C ILE A 398 3.04 1.92 3.95
N ALA A 399 3.47 1.80 5.21
CA ALA A 399 3.04 2.67 6.31
C ALA A 399 3.38 4.16 6.07
N PRO A 400 4.62 4.53 5.68
CA PRO A 400 4.98 5.94 5.44
C PRO A 400 4.34 6.54 4.19
N LEU A 401 4.19 5.77 3.09
CA LEU A 401 3.66 6.26 1.81
C LEU A 401 2.18 6.71 1.90
N TYR A 402 1.42 6.05 2.77
CA TYR A 402 0.01 6.28 3.03
C TYR A 402 -0.27 6.94 4.39
N GLY A 403 0.78 7.30 5.15
CA GLY A 403 0.66 7.99 6.44
C GLY A 403 -0.16 7.25 7.49
N ASN A 404 -0.10 5.91 7.52
CA ASN A 404 -0.92 5.05 8.37
C ASN A 404 -2.44 5.32 8.34
N ASN A 405 -2.99 5.76 7.19
CA ASN A 405 -4.43 5.96 7.02
C ASN A 405 -5.11 4.73 6.36
N PRO A 406 -5.94 3.97 7.10
CA PRO A 406 -6.64 2.76 6.63
C PRO A 406 -7.54 2.99 5.40
N SER A 407 -8.04 4.21 5.19
CA SER A 407 -8.86 4.56 4.03
C SER A 407 -8.15 4.30 2.70
N PHE A 408 -6.82 4.40 2.65
CA PHE A 408 -6.05 4.04 1.45
C PHE A 408 -6.00 2.51 1.22
N GLY A 409 -6.02 1.69 2.29
CA GLY A 409 -6.17 0.25 2.16
C GLY A 409 -7.48 -0.13 1.46
N VAL A 410 -8.59 0.50 1.88
CA VAL A 410 -9.89 0.34 1.21
C VAL A 410 -9.83 0.81 -0.25
N ARG A 411 -9.14 1.92 -0.54
CA ARG A 411 -8.97 2.45 -1.91
C ARG A 411 -8.26 1.47 -2.85
N GLU A 412 -7.12 0.90 -2.43
CA GLU A 412 -6.35 0.00 -3.29
C GLU A 412 -7.08 -1.35 -3.50
N LEU A 413 -7.78 -1.84 -2.47
CA LEU A 413 -8.67 -3.01 -2.60
C LEU A 413 -9.81 -2.75 -3.61
N LEU A 414 -10.50 -1.62 -3.47
CA LEU A 414 -11.58 -1.22 -4.37
C LEU A 414 -11.09 -1.02 -5.81
N GLN A 415 -9.86 -0.49 -6.00
CA GLN A 415 -9.23 -0.40 -7.33
C GLN A 415 -8.99 -1.78 -7.95
N ASN A 416 -8.51 -2.76 -7.17
CA ASN A 416 -8.33 -4.13 -7.66
C ASN A 416 -9.67 -4.79 -8.05
N SER A 417 -10.72 -4.61 -7.25
CA SER A 417 -12.05 -5.15 -7.55
C SER A 417 -12.73 -4.46 -8.76
N VAL A 418 -12.62 -3.13 -8.91
CA VAL A 418 -13.09 -2.42 -10.11
C VAL A 418 -12.35 -2.90 -11.37
N ASP A 419 -11.03 -3.06 -11.29
CA ASP A 419 -10.20 -3.62 -12.37
C ASP A 419 -10.63 -5.06 -12.73
N ALA A 420 -10.93 -5.89 -11.72
CA ALA A 420 -11.34 -7.29 -11.91
C ALA A 420 -12.75 -7.42 -12.53
N CYS A 421 -13.71 -6.60 -12.09
CA CYS A 421 -15.04 -6.51 -12.68
C CYS A 421 -14.97 -6.12 -14.16
N ARG A 422 -14.26 -5.04 -14.50
CA ARG A 422 -14.12 -4.56 -15.90
C ARG A 422 -13.40 -5.55 -16.81
N SER A 423 -12.39 -6.25 -16.28
CA SER A 423 -11.67 -7.29 -17.04
C SER A 423 -12.59 -8.45 -17.42
N ARG A 424 -13.53 -8.85 -16.55
CA ARG A 424 -14.55 -9.84 -16.87
C ARG A 424 -15.61 -9.28 -17.82
N GLU A 425 -16.11 -8.08 -17.56
CA GLU A 425 -17.13 -7.40 -18.36
C GLU A 425 -16.74 -7.33 -19.85
N TYR A 426 -15.47 -7.07 -20.15
CA TYR A 426 -14.93 -7.11 -21.51
C TYR A 426 -15.12 -8.48 -22.19
N PHE A 427 -14.74 -9.58 -21.52
CA PHE A 427 -14.89 -10.93 -22.06
C PHE A 427 -16.35 -11.39 -22.18
N GLU A 428 -17.22 -10.95 -21.27
CA GLU A 428 -18.66 -11.25 -21.33
C GLU A 428 -19.31 -10.46 -22.48
N LYS A 429 -18.98 -9.17 -22.64
CA LYS A 429 -19.39 -8.33 -23.79
C LYS A 429 -18.95 -8.95 -25.13
N LEU A 430 -17.71 -9.46 -25.23
CA LEU A 430 -17.22 -10.16 -26.44
C LEU A 430 -17.99 -11.45 -26.76
N LYS A 431 -18.61 -12.10 -25.76
CA LYS A 431 -19.46 -13.30 -25.93
C LYS A 431 -20.93 -12.97 -26.17
N GLY A 432 -21.32 -11.68 -26.12
CA GLY A 432 -22.72 -11.25 -26.16
C GLY A 432 -23.49 -11.48 -24.85
N ASN A 433 -22.80 -11.75 -23.74
CA ASN A 433 -23.39 -11.96 -22.43
C ASN A 433 -23.62 -10.62 -21.70
N ASN A 434 -24.82 -10.43 -21.15
CA ASN A 434 -25.08 -9.35 -20.20
C ASN A 434 -24.51 -9.74 -18.82
N PHE A 435 -23.39 -9.12 -18.45
CA PHE A 435 -22.78 -9.26 -17.13
C PHE A 435 -23.06 -8.02 -16.28
N ASN A 436 -23.54 -8.22 -15.05
CA ASN A 436 -23.83 -7.16 -14.08
C ASN A 436 -22.69 -7.11 -13.05
N PRO A 437 -21.71 -6.19 -13.17
CA PRO A 437 -20.57 -6.13 -12.27
C PRO A 437 -20.95 -5.54 -10.91
N LEU A 438 -20.61 -6.26 -9.83
CA LEU A 438 -20.98 -5.96 -8.44
C LEU A 438 -19.78 -6.12 -7.51
N ILE A 439 -19.62 -5.16 -6.61
CA ILE A 439 -18.68 -5.18 -5.50
C ILE A 439 -19.47 -5.00 -4.19
N ASN A 440 -19.38 -5.98 -3.29
CA ASN A 440 -19.94 -5.90 -1.95
C ASN A 440 -18.82 -5.52 -0.97
N ILE A 441 -19.03 -4.49 -0.15
CA ILE A 441 -18.19 -4.17 1.01
C ILE A 441 -19.04 -4.38 2.26
N SER A 442 -18.55 -5.14 3.23
CA SER A 442 -19.24 -5.30 4.52
C SER A 442 -18.28 -5.19 5.71
N ILE A 443 -18.73 -4.51 6.75
CA ILE A 443 -18.09 -4.46 8.07
C ILE A 443 -19.03 -5.11 9.08
N LYS A 444 -18.56 -6.15 9.79
CA LYS A 444 -19.37 -6.97 10.70
C LYS A 444 -18.65 -7.21 12.03
N ARG A 445 -19.38 -7.24 13.14
CA ARG A 445 -18.85 -7.66 14.45
C ARG A 445 -18.62 -9.17 14.46
N ILE A 446 -17.42 -9.61 14.85
CA ILE A 446 -17.09 -11.01 15.10
C ILE A 446 -17.36 -11.33 16.58
N ASP A 447 -16.96 -10.41 17.45
CA ASP A 447 -17.17 -10.38 18.89
C ASP A 447 -17.34 -8.91 19.34
N ASP A 448 -17.34 -8.66 20.66
CA ASP A 448 -17.53 -7.32 21.23
C ASP A 448 -16.45 -6.30 20.82
N TYR A 449 -15.24 -6.77 20.50
CA TYR A 449 -14.04 -5.95 20.26
C TYR A 449 -13.59 -5.97 18.79
N ASN A 450 -13.75 -7.08 18.08
CA ASN A 450 -13.20 -7.29 16.73
C ASN A 450 -14.24 -7.09 15.62
N LEU A 451 -13.87 -6.28 14.62
CA LEU A 451 -14.61 -6.11 13.37
C LEU A 451 -13.94 -6.86 12.22
N LEU A 452 -14.73 -7.59 11.43
CA LEU A 452 -14.33 -8.11 10.12
C LEU A 452 -14.67 -7.07 9.05
N PHE A 453 -13.67 -6.58 8.33
CA PHE A 453 -13.86 -5.97 7.01
C PHE A 453 -13.81 -7.06 5.94
N SER A 454 -14.75 -7.04 5.02
CA SER A 454 -14.81 -7.96 3.88
C SER A 454 -15.17 -7.19 2.61
N ILE A 455 -14.38 -7.39 1.55
CA ILE A 455 -14.66 -6.91 0.19
C ILE A 455 -14.76 -8.11 -0.75
N GLN A 456 -15.82 -8.15 -1.56
CA GLN A 456 -16.09 -9.21 -2.53
C GLN A 456 -16.45 -8.61 -3.88
N ASP A 457 -15.81 -9.07 -4.96
CA ASP A 457 -16.20 -8.79 -6.33
C ASP A 457 -16.63 -10.06 -7.07
N ASN A 458 -17.51 -9.90 -8.06
CA ASN A 458 -17.90 -10.95 -9.01
C ASN A 458 -17.05 -10.95 -10.29
N GLY A 459 -15.85 -10.38 -10.24
CA GLY A 459 -15.00 -10.09 -11.38
C GLY A 459 -14.31 -11.30 -12.00
N ILE A 460 -13.19 -11.06 -12.68
CA ILE A 460 -12.45 -12.10 -13.41
C ILE A 460 -11.81 -13.15 -12.49
N GLY A 461 -11.52 -12.80 -11.23
CA GLY A 461 -10.81 -13.65 -10.28
C GLY A 461 -9.33 -13.83 -10.62
N MET A 462 -8.64 -14.75 -9.93
CA MET A 462 -7.20 -14.99 -10.11
C MET A 462 -6.88 -16.48 -10.23
N THR A 463 -5.91 -16.81 -11.09
CA THR A 463 -5.27 -18.12 -11.16
C THR A 463 -4.12 -18.22 -10.16
N LEU A 464 -3.56 -19.42 -9.94
CA LEU A 464 -2.40 -19.60 -9.06
C LEU A 464 -1.19 -18.74 -9.51
N ASP A 465 -0.91 -18.71 -10.81
CA ASP A 465 0.14 -17.84 -11.39
C ASP A 465 -0.14 -16.35 -11.10
N THR A 466 -1.41 -15.92 -11.18
CA THR A 466 -1.80 -14.54 -10.89
C THR A 466 -1.54 -14.17 -9.42
N VAL A 467 -1.85 -15.10 -8.51
CA VAL A 467 -1.59 -14.95 -7.06
C VAL A 467 -0.09 -14.86 -6.78
N GLU A 468 0.69 -15.84 -7.26
CA GLU A 468 2.13 -15.93 -7.00
C GLU A 468 2.92 -14.77 -7.62
N ASN A 469 2.72 -14.49 -8.91
CA ASN A 469 3.59 -13.59 -9.67
C ASN A 469 3.15 -12.12 -9.64
N TYR A 470 1.95 -11.79 -9.13
CA TYR A 470 1.44 -10.40 -9.16
C TYR A 470 0.69 -9.96 -7.89
N PHE A 471 -0.05 -10.84 -7.19
CA PHE A 471 -0.71 -10.44 -5.94
C PHE A 471 0.28 -10.44 -4.75
N LEU A 472 1.11 -11.47 -4.64
CA LEU A 472 2.07 -11.63 -3.53
C LEU A 472 3.43 -10.98 -3.79
N LYS A 473 3.68 -10.44 -5.00
CA LYS A 473 4.98 -9.92 -5.43
C LYS A 473 4.92 -8.39 -5.60
N ALA A 474 5.54 -7.62 -4.71
CA ALA A 474 5.43 -6.16 -4.77
C ALA A 474 6.20 -5.57 -5.96
N GLY A 475 5.67 -4.49 -6.52
CA GLY A 475 6.16 -3.87 -7.76
C GLY A 475 5.79 -4.64 -9.03
N ALA A 476 5.35 -5.89 -8.92
CA ALA A 476 4.80 -6.64 -10.04
C ALA A 476 3.39 -6.13 -10.37
N SER A 477 3.17 -5.82 -11.64
CA SER A 477 1.92 -5.23 -12.12
C SER A 477 1.42 -6.07 -13.28
N PHE A 478 0.31 -6.80 -13.09
CA PHE A 478 -0.21 -7.75 -14.08
C PHE A 478 -0.46 -7.09 -15.45
N ARG A 479 -0.80 -5.79 -15.45
CA ARG A 479 -0.88 -4.89 -16.62
C ARG A 479 0.39 -4.87 -17.51
N LYS A 480 1.56 -5.19 -16.97
CA LYS A 480 2.83 -5.24 -17.74
C LYS A 480 3.13 -6.62 -18.34
N SER A 481 2.39 -7.67 -17.94
CA SER A 481 2.61 -9.05 -18.41
C SER A 481 2.36 -9.22 -19.92
N SER A 482 2.94 -10.26 -20.51
CA SER A 482 2.65 -10.67 -21.90
C SER A 482 1.20 -11.13 -22.07
N THR A 483 0.69 -11.94 -21.14
CA THR A 483 -0.67 -12.48 -21.16
C THR A 483 -1.72 -11.36 -21.17
N TRP A 484 -1.63 -10.41 -20.23
CA TRP A 484 -2.57 -9.28 -20.18
C TRP A 484 -2.51 -8.42 -21.44
N LYS A 485 -1.34 -8.26 -22.06
CA LYS A 485 -1.23 -7.55 -23.35
C LYS A 485 -1.89 -8.32 -24.49
N GLN A 486 -1.73 -9.63 -24.54
CA GLN A 486 -2.37 -10.49 -25.55
C GLN A 486 -3.90 -10.47 -25.43
N ASP A 487 -4.43 -10.36 -24.22
CA ASP A 487 -5.87 -10.36 -23.94
C ASP A 487 -6.55 -8.99 -24.16
N PHE A 488 -5.86 -7.89 -23.82
CA PHE A 488 -6.47 -6.57 -23.66
C PHE A 488 -5.84 -5.43 -24.47
N VAL A 489 -4.82 -5.69 -25.28
CA VAL A 489 -4.20 -4.68 -26.17
C VAL A 489 -4.39 -5.10 -27.63
N THR A 490 -4.85 -4.18 -28.47
CA THR A 490 -5.09 -4.44 -29.91
C THR A 490 -3.78 -4.63 -30.69
N THR A 491 -3.87 -5.11 -31.93
CA THR A 491 -2.73 -5.19 -32.86
C THR A 491 -2.00 -3.87 -33.05
N ASP A 492 -2.72 -2.76 -32.87
CA ASP A 492 -2.23 -1.40 -33.08
C ASP A 492 -1.65 -0.79 -31.79
N GLY A 493 -1.58 -1.57 -30.71
CA GLY A 493 -0.99 -1.20 -29.42
C GLY A 493 -1.91 -0.42 -28.47
N VAL A 494 -3.23 -0.43 -28.69
CA VAL A 494 -4.21 0.33 -27.89
C VAL A 494 -4.87 -0.56 -26.83
N THR A 495 -4.94 -0.08 -25.59
CA THR A 495 -5.60 -0.76 -24.46
C THR A 495 -7.12 -0.72 -24.60
N SER A 496 -7.78 -1.88 -24.55
CA SER A 496 -9.25 -2.01 -24.68
C SER A 496 -10.04 -1.77 -23.39
N ILE A 497 -9.42 -1.79 -22.20
CA ILE A 497 -10.13 -1.73 -20.90
C ILE A 497 -9.69 -0.60 -19.97
N GLN A 498 -10.64 -0.04 -19.22
CA GLN A 498 -10.39 1.05 -18.27
C GLN A 498 -9.77 0.56 -16.96
N ARG A 499 -8.43 0.42 -16.93
CA ARG A 499 -7.70 -0.12 -15.76
C ARG A 499 -7.03 0.95 -14.89
N THR A 500 -7.16 0.80 -13.57
CA THR A 500 -6.65 1.75 -12.56
C THR A 500 -5.31 1.31 -11.94
N GLY A 501 -5.05 0.01 -11.79
CA GLY A 501 -3.77 -0.51 -11.31
C GLY A 501 -2.57 -0.13 -12.21
N ARG A 502 -1.50 0.40 -11.61
CA ARG A 502 -0.24 0.76 -12.32
C ARG A 502 1.01 0.17 -11.65
N PHE A 503 1.17 0.37 -10.33
CA PHE A 503 2.47 0.27 -9.64
C PHE A 503 2.78 -1.05 -8.92
N GLY A 504 1.82 -1.96 -8.75
CA GLY A 504 2.07 -3.27 -8.12
C GLY A 504 2.30 -3.27 -6.61
N VAL A 505 1.91 -2.20 -5.89
CA VAL A 505 2.05 -2.09 -4.42
C VAL A 505 0.73 -2.19 -3.66
N GLY A 506 -0.41 -2.05 -4.35
CA GLY A 506 -1.74 -1.94 -3.72
C GLY A 506 -2.18 -3.19 -2.95
N ALA A 507 -1.72 -4.38 -3.31
CA ALA A 507 -2.01 -5.61 -2.57
C ALA A 507 -1.45 -5.59 -1.14
N LEU A 508 -0.34 -4.89 -0.90
CA LEU A 508 0.26 -4.74 0.44
C LEU A 508 -0.42 -3.66 1.29
N ALA A 509 -1.14 -2.70 0.68
CA ALA A 509 -1.88 -1.68 1.41
C ALA A 509 -3.04 -2.26 2.26
N VAL A 510 -3.40 -3.52 2.01
CA VAL A 510 -4.32 -4.32 2.83
C VAL A 510 -3.91 -4.35 4.32
N PHE A 511 -2.61 -4.35 4.61
CA PHE A 511 -2.10 -4.42 5.99
C PHE A 511 -2.22 -3.08 6.76
N LEU A 512 -2.71 -2.01 6.12
CA LEU A 512 -3.17 -0.79 6.82
C LEU A 512 -4.50 -1.00 7.56
N LEU A 513 -5.23 -2.07 7.26
CA LEU A 513 -6.51 -2.42 7.88
C LEU A 513 -6.31 -3.36 9.07
N GLY A 514 -5.50 -4.41 8.91
CA GLY A 514 -5.23 -5.41 9.96
C GLY A 514 -4.01 -6.29 9.68
N LYS A 515 -3.53 -7.00 10.71
CA LYS A 515 -2.29 -7.82 10.66
C LYS A 515 -2.39 -9.09 9.80
N LYS A 516 -3.60 -9.62 9.63
CA LYS A 516 -3.86 -10.92 8.96
C LYS A 516 -4.95 -10.74 7.90
N ILE A 517 -4.70 -11.29 6.72
CA ILE A 517 -5.66 -11.37 5.62
C ILE A 517 -6.10 -12.81 5.40
N LYS A 518 -7.32 -12.96 4.91
CA LYS A 518 -7.85 -14.18 4.31
C LYS A 518 -8.32 -13.82 2.91
N LEU A 519 -7.87 -14.57 1.90
CA LEU A 519 -8.26 -14.37 0.51
C LEU A 519 -8.95 -15.63 0.00
N THR A 520 -10.02 -15.45 -0.79
CA THR A 520 -10.66 -16.49 -1.59
C THR A 520 -10.87 -15.96 -3.00
N THR A 521 -10.56 -16.72 -4.04
CA THR A 521 -10.71 -16.29 -5.44
C THR A 521 -10.96 -17.49 -6.35
N LYS A 522 -11.67 -17.29 -7.46
CA LYS A 522 -11.74 -18.27 -8.55
C LYS A 522 -11.72 -17.55 -9.88
N HIS A 523 -10.82 -17.94 -10.77
CA HIS A 523 -10.76 -17.38 -12.11
C HIS A 523 -11.98 -17.82 -12.95
N VAL A 524 -12.59 -16.89 -13.68
CA VAL A 524 -13.82 -17.13 -14.45
C VAL A 524 -13.67 -18.12 -15.61
N HIS A 525 -12.45 -18.48 -16.00
CA HIS A 525 -12.15 -19.49 -17.02
C HIS A 525 -11.31 -20.66 -16.47
N ASP A 526 -11.32 -20.87 -15.16
CA ASP A 526 -10.78 -22.08 -14.53
C ASP A 526 -11.92 -22.91 -13.96
N ASP A 527 -12.27 -24.02 -14.63
CA ASP A 527 -13.36 -24.88 -14.16
C ASP A 527 -12.97 -25.73 -12.94
N SER A 528 -11.67 -25.89 -12.63
CA SER A 528 -11.17 -26.89 -11.69
C SER A 528 -11.49 -26.59 -10.22
N PHE A 529 -10.91 -25.53 -9.66
CA PHE A 529 -11.13 -25.11 -8.28
C PHE A 529 -10.84 -23.61 -8.09
N GLY A 530 -11.44 -23.01 -7.07
CA GLY A 530 -10.97 -21.74 -6.53
C GLY A 530 -9.78 -21.95 -5.59
N LEU A 531 -9.08 -20.86 -5.30
CA LEU A 531 -7.99 -20.80 -4.32
C LEU A 531 -8.47 -20.06 -3.07
N SER A 532 -7.98 -20.47 -1.91
CA SER A 532 -8.07 -19.69 -0.68
C SER A 532 -6.79 -19.79 0.13
N PHE A 533 -6.43 -18.74 0.86
CA PHE A 533 -5.31 -18.75 1.79
C PHE A 533 -5.50 -17.72 2.91
N GLU A 534 -4.77 -17.91 4.01
CA GLU A 534 -4.62 -16.92 5.07
C GLU A 534 -3.14 -16.56 5.22
N SER A 535 -2.82 -15.28 5.48
CA SER A 535 -1.44 -14.82 5.63
C SER A 535 -1.31 -13.58 6.51
N THR A 536 -0.16 -13.46 7.18
CA THR A 536 0.40 -12.18 7.65
C THR A 536 1.39 -11.63 6.61
N LEU A 537 1.97 -10.45 6.86
CA LEU A 537 2.98 -9.85 5.98
C LEU A 537 4.33 -10.60 6.06
N GLU A 538 4.61 -11.19 7.22
CA GLU A 538 5.86 -11.86 7.59
C GLU A 538 5.94 -13.36 7.21
N ALA A 539 4.87 -13.95 6.67
CA ALA A 539 4.75 -15.40 6.44
C ALA A 539 5.81 -15.97 5.47
N GLU A 540 6.59 -16.96 5.92
CA GLU A 540 7.61 -17.63 5.09
C GLU A 540 7.06 -18.67 4.11
N GLN A 541 5.87 -19.18 4.40
CA GLN A 541 5.07 -20.06 3.56
C GLN A 541 3.60 -19.71 3.79
N ILE A 542 2.84 -19.62 2.70
CA ILE A 542 1.41 -19.34 2.66
C ILE A 542 0.71 -20.63 2.22
N GLU A 543 -0.14 -21.17 3.08
CA GLU A 543 -0.96 -22.35 2.76
C GLU A 543 -2.08 -21.94 1.79
N VAL A 544 -1.87 -22.19 0.49
CA VAL A 544 -2.92 -22.07 -0.51
C VAL A 544 -3.69 -23.38 -0.60
N ILE A 545 -4.95 -23.35 -0.21
CA ILE A 545 -5.91 -24.46 -0.31
C ILE A 545 -6.83 -24.30 -1.53
N LYS A 546 -7.29 -25.43 -2.05
CA LYS A 546 -8.34 -25.51 -3.07
C LYS A 546 -9.71 -25.35 -2.40
N THR A 547 -10.62 -24.66 -3.07
CA THR A 547 -11.98 -24.43 -2.56
C THR A 547 -13.03 -24.37 -3.67
N ASN A 548 -14.29 -24.60 -3.32
CA ASN A 548 -15.42 -24.46 -4.23
C ASN A 548 -16.08 -23.09 -4.03
N SER A 549 -15.61 -22.11 -4.80
CA SER A 549 -16.11 -20.72 -4.79
C SER A 549 -16.67 -20.32 -6.16
N LEU A 550 -17.48 -19.26 -6.19
CA LEU A 550 -17.94 -18.63 -7.42
C LEU A 550 -16.83 -17.76 -8.05
N PRO A 551 -16.84 -17.53 -9.39
CA PRO A 551 -15.89 -16.63 -10.04
C PRO A 551 -15.90 -15.20 -9.46
N GLY A 552 -14.70 -14.67 -9.25
CA GLY A 552 -14.47 -13.39 -8.57
C GLY A 552 -13.42 -13.49 -7.47
N THR A 553 -13.37 -12.51 -6.58
CA THR A 553 -12.45 -12.46 -5.43
C THR A 553 -13.17 -12.01 -4.16
N THR A 554 -12.70 -12.47 -3.00
CA THR A 554 -13.14 -12.04 -1.68
C THR A 554 -11.92 -11.91 -0.77
N ILE A 555 -11.79 -10.77 -0.08
CA ILE A 555 -10.70 -10.49 0.87
C ILE A 555 -11.34 -10.10 2.20
N GLU A 556 -11.02 -10.86 3.25
CA GLU A 556 -11.52 -10.68 4.60
C GLU A 556 -10.35 -10.35 5.55
N ILE A 557 -10.56 -9.38 6.44
CA ILE A 557 -9.51 -8.78 7.29
C ILE A 557 -10.11 -8.50 8.66
N VAL A 558 -9.46 -8.96 9.73
CA VAL A 558 -9.81 -8.51 11.08
C VAL A 558 -9.18 -7.12 11.27
N LEU A 559 -10.02 -6.10 11.44
CA LEU A 559 -9.59 -4.72 11.60
C LEU A 559 -8.82 -4.51 12.91
N SER A 560 -7.75 -3.73 12.84
CA SER A 560 -7.13 -3.13 14.03
C SER A 560 -8.06 -2.11 14.69
N SER A 561 -7.82 -1.78 15.97
CA SER A 561 -8.61 -0.75 16.69
C SER A 561 -8.56 0.60 15.98
N HIS A 562 -7.36 1.06 15.61
CA HIS A 562 -7.14 2.26 14.79
C HIS A 562 -7.92 2.26 13.47
N ALA A 563 -7.97 1.12 12.77
CA ALA A 563 -8.76 1.00 11.55
C ALA A 563 -10.27 1.02 11.82
N SER A 564 -10.71 0.36 12.89
CA SER A 564 -12.12 0.32 13.30
C SER A 564 -12.65 1.71 13.66
N GLU A 565 -11.89 2.46 14.46
CA GLU A 565 -12.22 3.82 14.90
C GLU A 565 -12.26 4.80 13.72
N LEU A 566 -11.21 4.85 12.91
CA LEU A 566 -11.10 5.79 11.79
C LEU A 566 -12.11 5.51 10.67
N LEU A 567 -12.41 4.23 10.36
CA LEU A 567 -13.44 3.89 9.38
C LEU A 567 -14.85 4.22 9.89
N LYS A 568 -15.12 4.08 11.20
CA LYS A 568 -16.39 4.52 11.80
C LYS A 568 -16.52 6.03 11.75
N GLU A 569 -15.50 6.77 12.18
CA GLU A 569 -15.48 8.24 12.18
C GLU A 569 -15.71 8.81 10.77
N GLN A 570 -15.08 8.22 9.74
CA GLN A 570 -15.26 8.61 8.33
C GLN A 570 -16.61 8.21 7.72
N TYR A 571 -17.32 7.26 8.32
CA TYR A 571 -18.69 6.90 7.91
C TYR A 571 -19.69 7.91 8.50
N SER A 572 -19.58 8.20 9.80
CA SER A 572 -20.48 9.13 10.50
C SER A 572 -20.24 10.60 10.15
N SER A 573 -18.99 11.01 9.90
CA SER A 573 -18.64 12.41 9.61
C SER A 573 -18.88 12.84 8.16
N TYR A 574 -19.90 12.27 7.49
CA TYR A 574 -20.14 12.44 6.06
C TYR A 574 -20.38 13.93 5.70
N GLY A 575 -19.45 14.51 4.94
CA GLY A 575 -19.49 15.91 4.50
C GLY A 575 -18.60 16.90 5.28
N LEU A 576 -17.99 16.49 6.41
CA LEU A 576 -17.19 17.39 7.27
C LEU A 576 -15.66 17.19 7.16
N TYR A 577 -15.20 16.16 6.46
CA TYR A 577 -13.79 15.77 6.45
C TYR A 577 -12.86 16.81 5.80
N HIS A 578 -11.73 17.09 6.45
CA HIS A 578 -10.89 18.25 6.17
C HIS A 578 -10.07 18.15 4.88
N TYR A 579 -10.55 18.81 3.81
CA TYR A 579 -9.81 19.48 2.73
C TYR A 579 -8.76 18.70 1.89
N ARG A 580 -8.34 17.48 2.23
CA ARG A 580 -7.18 16.78 1.62
C ARG A 580 -7.28 15.27 1.49
N THR A 581 -8.30 14.61 2.04
CA THR A 581 -8.51 13.15 1.93
C THR A 581 -9.99 12.82 1.76
N ALA A 582 -10.27 11.74 1.02
CA ALA A 582 -11.62 11.21 0.85
C ALA A 582 -11.97 10.23 1.98
N SER A 583 -13.26 10.16 2.34
CA SER A 583 -13.80 9.09 3.16
C SER A 583 -13.72 7.76 2.39
N TRP A 584 -13.48 6.65 3.11
CA TRP A 584 -13.29 5.33 2.50
C TRP A 584 -14.43 4.90 1.57
N GLN A 585 -15.66 5.33 1.86
CA GLN A 585 -16.86 5.00 1.08
C GLN A 585 -17.07 5.84 -0.19
N ILE A 586 -16.30 6.90 -0.42
CA ILE A 586 -16.47 7.79 -1.60
C ILE A 586 -15.33 7.69 -2.62
N TRP A 587 -14.33 6.82 -2.42
CA TRP A 587 -13.12 6.76 -3.26
C TRP A 587 -13.39 6.56 -4.75
N TYR A 588 -14.42 5.78 -5.08
CA TYR A 588 -14.90 5.55 -6.43
C TYR A 588 -16.24 6.25 -6.62
N THR A 589 -16.43 6.98 -7.73
CA THR A 589 -17.59 7.87 -7.93
C THR A 589 -18.51 7.46 -9.09
N ILE A 590 -18.09 6.50 -9.92
CA ILE A 590 -18.85 6.06 -11.11
C ILE A 590 -19.87 4.99 -10.70
N ASN A 591 -21.06 5.01 -11.32
CA ASN A 591 -22.18 4.11 -11.04
C ASN A 591 -21.94 2.62 -11.38
N GLU A 592 -20.96 2.34 -12.25
CA GLU A 592 -20.59 1.01 -12.76
C GLU A 592 -19.09 0.76 -12.50
N PRO A 593 -18.68 -0.33 -11.82
CA PRO A 593 -19.51 -1.37 -11.21
C PRO A 593 -20.36 -0.85 -10.05
N ARG A 594 -21.45 -1.55 -9.75
CA ARG A 594 -22.28 -1.25 -8.57
C ARG A 594 -21.49 -1.60 -7.31
N ILE A 595 -21.53 -0.71 -6.31
CA ILE A 595 -20.95 -0.94 -4.99
C ILE A 595 -22.09 -0.98 -3.96
N ASP A 596 -22.22 -2.10 -3.25
CA ASP A 596 -23.12 -2.22 -2.11
C ASP A 596 -22.30 -2.19 -0.81
N ILE A 597 -22.66 -1.32 0.14
CA ILE A 597 -21.94 -1.12 1.40
C ILE A 597 -22.84 -1.52 2.58
N GLN A 598 -22.33 -2.38 3.47
CA GLN A 598 -22.96 -2.80 4.72
C GLN A 598 -22.04 -2.49 5.91
N VAL A 599 -22.59 -1.94 6.99
CA VAL A 599 -21.86 -1.62 8.23
C VAL A 599 -22.69 -2.05 9.45
N PRO A 600 -22.13 -2.12 10.67
CA PRO A 600 -22.89 -2.41 11.88
C PRO A 600 -23.97 -1.35 12.13
N GLU A 601 -25.12 -1.75 12.70
CA GLU A 601 -26.25 -0.86 12.99
C GLU A 601 -25.89 0.29 13.96
N ASP A 602 -24.82 0.13 14.76
CA ASP A 602 -24.29 1.17 15.66
C ASP A 602 -23.46 2.26 14.95
N TRP A 603 -23.33 2.21 13.62
CA TRP A 603 -22.64 3.21 12.81
C TRP A 603 -23.65 4.22 12.23
N GLU A 604 -23.82 5.36 12.93
CA GLU A 604 -24.59 6.49 12.41
C GLU A 604 -24.02 6.95 11.06
N GLY A 605 -24.88 7.18 10.08
CA GLY A 605 -24.49 7.60 8.72
C GLY A 605 -25.42 7.04 7.64
N GLN A 606 -25.05 7.24 6.38
CA GLN A 606 -25.67 6.60 5.20
C GLN A 606 -24.58 6.20 4.20
N PRO A 607 -24.75 5.09 3.46
CA PRO A 607 -23.80 4.68 2.43
C PRO A 607 -23.83 5.67 1.25
N HIS A 608 -22.65 6.02 0.74
CA HIS A 608 -22.57 6.84 -0.47
C HIS A 608 -23.17 6.12 -1.69
N ILE A 609 -23.96 6.84 -2.49
CA ILE A 609 -24.53 6.33 -3.74
C ILE A 609 -23.77 6.92 -4.92
N ASN A 610 -23.13 6.05 -5.70
CA ASN A 610 -22.39 6.43 -6.90
C ASN A 610 -23.34 6.88 -8.01
N THR A 611 -23.21 8.13 -8.44
CA THR A 611 -24.14 8.78 -9.38
C THR A 611 -23.51 9.26 -10.68
N LEU A 612 -22.18 9.25 -10.82
CA LEU A 612 -21.54 9.76 -12.03
C LEU A 612 -21.55 8.68 -13.14
N PRO A 613 -21.85 9.04 -14.40
CA PRO A 613 -21.90 8.09 -15.50
C PRO A 613 -20.52 7.51 -15.85
N SER A 614 -20.53 6.26 -16.32
CA SER A 614 -19.38 5.59 -16.93
C SER A 614 -19.00 6.19 -18.30
N ILE A 615 -17.91 5.71 -18.91
CA ILE A 615 -17.37 6.28 -20.15
C ILE A 615 -18.29 6.10 -21.36
N ASP A 616 -19.00 4.97 -21.43
CA ASP A 616 -19.88 4.60 -22.55
C ASP A 616 -21.16 5.44 -22.56
N ASN A 617 -21.55 5.99 -21.40
CA ASN A 617 -22.71 6.85 -21.23
C ASN A 617 -22.46 8.29 -21.73
N GLU A 618 -23.52 8.98 -22.13
CA GLU A 618 -23.46 10.40 -22.44
C GLU A 618 -23.12 11.23 -21.17
N PRO A 619 -22.40 12.36 -21.30
CA PRO A 619 -22.22 13.30 -20.19
C PRO A 619 -23.57 13.79 -19.63
N SER A 620 -23.57 14.29 -18.39
CA SER A 620 -24.70 15.07 -17.89
C SER A 620 -25.00 16.24 -18.83
N LYS A 621 -26.27 16.71 -18.87
CA LYS A 621 -26.71 17.81 -19.74
C LYS A 621 -25.88 19.10 -19.62
N ASN A 622 -25.15 19.25 -18.51
CA ASN A 622 -24.39 20.43 -18.13
C ASN A 622 -22.87 20.24 -18.36
N ALA A 623 -22.39 19.01 -18.53
CA ALA A 623 -20.99 18.69 -18.76
C ALA A 623 -20.57 18.87 -20.23
N SER A 624 -19.30 19.21 -20.44
CA SER A 624 -18.62 19.21 -21.74
C SER A 624 -17.69 18.00 -21.86
N ALA A 625 -17.41 17.54 -23.08
CA ALA A 625 -16.48 16.44 -23.33
C ALA A 625 -15.44 16.82 -24.41
N ILE A 626 -14.19 16.43 -24.20
CA ILE A 626 -13.07 16.62 -25.14
C ILE A 626 -12.24 15.34 -25.27
N TYR A 627 -11.52 15.23 -26.39
CA TYR A 627 -10.76 14.04 -26.79
C TYR A 627 -9.30 14.40 -27.13
N PRO A 628 -8.48 14.79 -26.13
CA PRO A 628 -7.10 15.20 -26.35
C PRO A 628 -6.20 14.00 -26.64
N LYS A 629 -5.11 14.22 -27.39
CA LYS A 629 -4.23 13.14 -27.85
C LYS A 629 -3.65 12.35 -26.66
N GLY A 630 -3.87 11.03 -26.66
CA GLY A 630 -3.37 10.12 -25.63
C GLY A 630 -4.36 9.85 -24.48
N PHE A 631 -5.59 10.38 -24.54
CA PHE A 631 -6.65 10.13 -23.55
C PHE A 631 -7.93 9.67 -24.24
N ASN A 632 -8.75 8.85 -23.56
CA ASN A 632 -9.94 8.25 -24.15
C ASN A 632 -11.13 9.22 -24.18
N LYS A 633 -11.32 9.99 -23.09
CA LYS A 633 -12.40 10.98 -22.90
C LYS A 633 -12.02 11.86 -21.71
N ILE A 634 -12.13 13.18 -21.81
CA ILE A 634 -12.11 14.08 -20.63
C ILE A 634 -13.48 14.75 -20.55
N VAL A 635 -14.16 14.62 -19.42
CA VAL A 635 -15.48 15.24 -19.19
C VAL A 635 -15.35 16.29 -18.09
N TRP A 636 -15.71 17.54 -18.37
CA TRP A 636 -15.63 18.65 -17.41
C TRP A 636 -16.97 19.31 -17.13
N GLU A 637 -17.20 19.72 -15.87
CA GLU A 637 -18.49 20.25 -15.40
C GLU A 637 -18.32 21.22 -14.22
N TYR A 638 -19.11 22.29 -14.15
CA TYR A 638 -19.07 23.25 -13.03
C TYR A 638 -20.02 22.84 -11.90
N THR A 639 -19.57 21.95 -11.03
CA THR A 639 -20.34 21.49 -9.86
C THR A 639 -20.11 22.38 -8.62
N TYR A 640 -20.81 22.05 -7.53
CA TYR A 640 -20.56 22.57 -6.18
C TYR A 640 -19.89 21.47 -5.34
N GLY A 641 -18.60 21.61 -5.05
CA GLY A 641 -17.83 20.63 -4.28
C GLY A 641 -16.34 20.96 -4.22
N SER A 642 -15.61 20.26 -3.36
CA SER A 642 -14.15 20.41 -3.18
C SER A 642 -13.31 19.54 -4.13
N ILE A 643 -13.88 18.44 -4.64
CA ILE A 643 -13.19 17.48 -5.52
C ILE A 643 -13.22 18.01 -6.95
N ASN A 644 -12.08 18.47 -7.47
CA ASN A 644 -11.96 18.96 -8.86
C ASN A 644 -11.26 17.97 -9.82
N LEU A 645 -10.69 16.85 -9.35
CA LEU A 645 -10.06 15.83 -10.22
C LEU A 645 -10.47 14.41 -9.83
N ILE A 646 -10.95 13.66 -10.83
CA ILE A 646 -11.29 12.24 -10.78
C ILE A 646 -10.60 11.56 -11.96
N CYS A 647 -9.79 10.53 -11.70
CA CYS A 647 -9.11 9.74 -12.73
C CYS A 647 -9.61 8.29 -12.74
N ASN A 648 -10.08 7.82 -13.89
CA ASN A 648 -10.69 6.50 -14.10
C ASN A 648 -11.83 6.10 -13.14
N GLY A 649 -12.51 7.12 -12.58
CA GLY A 649 -13.56 6.98 -11.57
C GLY A 649 -13.11 7.09 -10.12
N PHE A 650 -11.80 7.23 -9.86
CA PHE A 650 -11.25 7.42 -8.52
C PHE A 650 -10.88 8.88 -8.25
N ILE A 651 -11.17 9.37 -7.03
CA ILE A 651 -10.81 10.72 -6.57
C ILE A 651 -9.28 10.87 -6.50
N ILE A 652 -8.76 12.01 -6.99
CA ILE A 652 -7.38 12.45 -6.77
C ILE A 652 -7.40 13.63 -5.77
N PRO A 653 -7.13 13.43 -4.46
CA PRO A 653 -7.41 14.42 -3.42
C PRO A 653 -6.65 15.75 -3.52
N GLY A 654 -5.46 15.75 -4.12
CA GLY A 654 -4.66 16.95 -4.39
C GLY A 654 -5.21 17.80 -5.53
N GLY A 655 -6.17 17.28 -6.31
CA GLY A 655 -6.84 18.00 -7.38
C GLY A 655 -5.93 18.29 -8.58
N TYR A 656 -6.25 19.40 -9.25
CA TYR A 656 -5.41 20.01 -10.29
C TYR A 656 -5.43 21.54 -10.19
N LYS A 657 -4.51 22.18 -10.93
CA LYS A 657 -4.37 23.64 -11.07
C LYS A 657 -4.33 24.00 -12.56
N ILE A 658 -4.53 25.29 -12.87
CA ILE A 658 -4.18 25.89 -14.17
C ILE A 658 -3.32 27.13 -13.85
N PRO A 659 -2.17 27.34 -14.51
CA PRO A 659 -1.35 28.54 -14.34
C PRO A 659 -2.15 29.82 -14.61
N GLN A 660 -2.18 30.74 -13.65
CA GLN A 660 -2.85 32.04 -13.78
C GLN A 660 -1.97 33.10 -14.50
N THR A 661 -1.06 32.66 -15.37
CA THR A 661 -0.07 33.50 -16.05
C THR A 661 -0.62 34.31 -17.22
N GLU A 662 -1.79 33.94 -17.74
CA GLU A 662 -2.45 34.64 -18.83
C GLU A 662 -3.84 35.18 -18.40
N TYR A 663 -4.32 36.21 -19.11
CA TYR A 663 -5.59 36.88 -18.85
C TYR A 663 -6.61 36.63 -20.00
N PRO A 664 -7.91 36.35 -19.73
CA PRO A 664 -8.53 36.21 -18.42
C PRO A 664 -8.11 34.92 -17.69
N SER A 665 -7.78 35.03 -16.41
CA SER A 665 -7.46 33.85 -15.61
C SER A 665 -8.75 33.13 -15.22
N ILE A 666 -8.80 31.80 -15.38
CA ILE A 666 -9.92 30.97 -14.93
C ILE A 666 -9.85 30.90 -13.39
N THR A 667 -10.89 31.41 -12.72
CA THR A 667 -10.89 31.57 -11.24
C THR A 667 -11.58 30.42 -10.50
N LYS A 668 -12.67 29.88 -11.05
CA LYS A 668 -13.26 28.61 -10.62
C LYS A 668 -12.80 27.52 -11.58
N LEU A 669 -12.16 26.48 -11.06
CA LEU A 669 -11.87 25.27 -11.82
C LEU A 669 -13.12 24.39 -11.90
N PRO A 670 -13.51 23.85 -13.07
CA PRO A 670 -14.51 22.80 -13.14
C PRO A 670 -14.03 21.50 -12.49
N GLN A 671 -14.94 20.57 -12.22
CA GLN A 671 -14.57 19.19 -11.91
C GLN A 671 -14.21 18.45 -13.21
N LEU A 672 -13.05 17.79 -13.22
CA LEU A 672 -12.57 16.95 -14.31
C LEU A 672 -12.76 15.47 -14.01
N ARG A 673 -13.39 14.75 -14.95
CA ARG A 673 -13.38 13.28 -15.04
C ARG A 673 -12.46 12.88 -16.19
N VAL A 674 -11.31 12.32 -15.86
CA VAL A 674 -10.26 11.88 -16.79
C VAL A 674 -10.42 10.39 -17.04
N PHE A 675 -10.70 10.00 -18.28
CA PHE A 675 -10.69 8.61 -18.74
C PHE A 675 -9.37 8.36 -19.49
N ASP A 676 -8.47 7.64 -18.82
CA ASP A 676 -7.05 7.47 -19.16
C ASP A 676 -6.69 5.98 -19.09
N TYR A 677 -6.94 5.24 -20.17
CA TYR A 677 -6.72 3.80 -20.19
C TYR A 677 -5.23 3.49 -20.21
N GLU A 678 -4.44 4.22 -21.00
CA GLU A 678 -2.99 4.03 -21.17
C GLU A 678 -2.16 4.42 -19.93
N GLY A 679 -2.65 5.34 -19.11
CA GLY A 679 -1.99 5.78 -17.89
C GLY A 679 -1.15 7.05 -18.06
N ASN A 680 -1.50 7.90 -19.03
CA ASN A 680 -0.78 9.11 -19.43
C ASN A 680 -0.98 10.31 -18.50
N LEU A 681 -1.92 10.28 -17.55
CA LEU A 681 -2.00 11.30 -16.50
C LEU A 681 -0.84 11.09 -15.49
N PRO A 682 0.06 12.07 -15.28
CA PRO A 682 1.25 11.92 -14.43
C PRO A 682 0.85 11.96 -12.96
N LEU A 683 0.48 10.81 -12.40
CA LEU A 683 0.05 10.64 -11.02
C LEU A 683 1.19 10.06 -10.18
N THR A 684 1.46 10.75 -9.06
CA THR A 684 2.38 10.31 -7.99
C THR A 684 2.15 8.86 -7.56
N LEU A 685 3.18 8.21 -7.01
CA LEU A 685 3.13 6.81 -6.57
C LEU A 685 1.95 6.50 -5.62
N ASN A 686 1.66 7.38 -4.66
CA ASN A 686 0.51 7.25 -3.74
C ASN A 686 -0.83 7.75 -4.33
N ARG A 687 -0.84 8.19 -5.59
CA ARG A 687 -2.01 8.61 -6.39
C ARG A 687 -2.74 9.83 -5.82
N ASN A 688 -2.11 10.59 -4.93
CA ASN A 688 -2.77 11.71 -4.26
C ASN A 688 -2.61 13.04 -5.01
N TYR A 689 -1.56 13.19 -5.81
CA TYR A 689 -1.21 14.42 -6.54
C TYR A 689 -0.74 14.13 -7.97
N LEU A 690 -0.76 15.15 -8.82
CA LEU A 690 0.00 15.19 -10.08
C LEU A 690 1.50 15.35 -9.78
N GLU A 691 2.38 14.76 -10.59
CA GLU A 691 3.83 14.77 -10.33
C GLU A 691 4.49 16.13 -10.62
N GLU A 692 4.04 16.83 -11.67
CA GLU A 692 4.58 18.12 -12.11
C GLU A 692 3.55 19.26 -12.03
N ASP A 693 2.45 19.07 -11.27
CA ASP A 693 1.42 20.08 -10.96
C ASP A 693 0.61 20.64 -12.17
N TYR A 694 0.91 20.22 -13.40
CA TYR A 694 0.23 20.61 -14.66
C TYR A 694 -0.62 19.48 -15.29
N LEU A 695 -1.47 19.82 -16.26
CA LEU A 695 -2.26 18.84 -17.04
C LEU A 695 -1.69 18.64 -18.48
N PRO A 696 -1.43 17.41 -18.94
CA PRO A 696 -0.95 17.15 -20.32
C PRO A 696 -1.87 17.67 -21.44
N PHE A 697 -3.16 17.90 -21.13
CA PHE A 697 -4.19 18.41 -22.03
C PHE A 697 -4.72 19.80 -21.62
N GLU A 698 -3.96 20.55 -20.81
CA GLU A 698 -4.35 21.88 -20.30
C GLU A 698 -4.79 22.85 -21.40
N LYS A 699 -4.09 22.85 -22.53
CA LYS A 699 -4.39 23.68 -23.69
C LYS A 699 -5.76 23.34 -24.30
N ASP A 700 -6.08 22.06 -24.43
CA ASP A 700 -7.34 21.60 -25.04
C ASP A 700 -8.52 21.89 -24.11
N LEU A 701 -8.33 21.66 -22.80
CA LEU A 701 -9.30 22.02 -21.75
C LEU A 701 -9.57 23.53 -21.73
N THR A 702 -8.52 24.34 -21.71
CA THR A 702 -8.61 25.81 -21.68
C THR A 702 -9.26 26.35 -22.96
N THR A 703 -8.95 25.76 -24.12
CA THR A 703 -9.60 26.06 -25.40
C THR A 703 -11.10 25.77 -25.34
N ASP A 704 -11.52 24.63 -24.78
CA ASP A 704 -12.94 24.27 -24.72
C ASP A 704 -13.73 25.08 -23.68
N ILE A 705 -13.10 25.49 -22.57
CA ILE A 705 -13.67 26.42 -21.60
C ILE A 705 -13.86 27.81 -22.23
N TYR A 706 -12.89 28.32 -23.00
CA TYR A 706 -13.08 29.59 -23.72
C TYR A 706 -14.14 29.50 -24.82
N LYS A 707 -14.23 28.38 -25.55
CA LYS A 707 -15.37 28.14 -26.46
C LYS A 707 -16.70 28.17 -25.71
N ASP A 708 -16.78 27.58 -24.51
CA ASP A 708 -17.99 27.62 -23.69
C ASP A 708 -18.36 29.04 -23.20
N ILE A 709 -17.39 29.86 -22.81
CA ILE A 709 -17.60 31.26 -22.40
C ILE A 709 -18.11 32.12 -23.58
N ILE A 710 -17.52 31.97 -24.77
CA ILE A 710 -17.99 32.62 -25.99
C ILE A 710 -19.43 32.19 -26.31
N THR A 711 -19.69 30.88 -26.20
CA THR A 711 -21.02 30.29 -26.44
C THR A 711 -22.06 30.80 -25.43
N TYR A 712 -21.71 30.91 -24.15
CA TYR A 712 -22.57 31.49 -23.12
C TYR A 712 -22.93 32.94 -23.51
N ALA A 713 -21.94 33.78 -23.85
CA ALA A 713 -22.17 35.17 -24.27
C ALA A 713 -23.01 35.30 -25.57
N LEU A 714 -22.84 34.40 -26.54
CA LEU A 714 -23.69 34.33 -27.75
C LEU A 714 -25.17 34.05 -27.41
N SER A 715 -25.43 33.26 -26.36
CA SER A 715 -26.76 32.74 -26.04
C SER A 715 -27.65 33.68 -25.20
N ILE A 716 -27.11 34.72 -24.56
CA ILE A 716 -27.86 35.55 -23.59
C ILE A 716 -28.91 36.44 -24.28
N PRO A 717 -30.15 36.55 -23.76
CA PRO A 717 -31.20 37.41 -24.32
C PRO A 717 -30.97 38.92 -24.04
N ILE A 718 -29.92 39.50 -24.62
CA ILE A 718 -29.63 40.93 -24.57
C ILE A 718 -30.55 41.70 -25.54
N LYS A 719 -31.28 42.70 -25.03
CA LYS A 719 -32.07 43.65 -25.82
C LYS A 719 -31.14 44.67 -26.47
N LYS A 720 -31.48 45.17 -27.66
CA LYS A 720 -30.76 46.31 -28.23
C LYS A 720 -31.08 47.58 -27.43
N PRO A 721 -30.09 48.29 -26.85
CA PRO A 721 -30.31 49.57 -26.20
C PRO A 721 -30.72 50.64 -27.24
N LYS A 722 -31.51 51.63 -26.83
CA LYS A 722 -32.02 52.67 -27.76
C LYS A 722 -31.05 53.85 -27.95
N THR A 723 -30.00 53.94 -27.13
CA THR A 723 -28.88 54.89 -27.34
C THR A 723 -27.98 54.46 -28.50
N ASN A 724 -27.32 55.43 -29.16
CA ASN A 724 -26.27 55.18 -30.15
C ASN A 724 -24.85 55.14 -29.55
N ASN A 725 -24.69 55.44 -28.25
CA ASN A 725 -23.38 55.51 -27.61
C ASN A 725 -22.76 54.12 -27.38
N THR A 726 -21.42 54.07 -27.40
CA THR A 726 -20.67 52.92 -26.87
C THR A 726 -20.59 52.99 -25.36
N PHE A 727 -21.00 51.92 -24.67
CA PHE A 727 -20.94 51.85 -23.21
C PHE A 727 -20.48 50.49 -22.67
N ILE A 728 -19.77 50.50 -21.53
CA ILE A 728 -19.52 49.31 -20.72
C ILE A 728 -20.58 49.23 -19.63
N ASN A 729 -21.17 48.05 -19.45
CA ASN A 729 -22.02 47.76 -18.32
C ASN A 729 -21.21 47.18 -17.14
N HIS A 730 -21.57 47.53 -15.91
CA HIS A 730 -21.10 46.86 -14.68
C HIS A 730 -21.88 45.58 -14.34
N GLY A 731 -23.09 45.39 -14.88
CA GLY A 731 -23.81 44.11 -14.80
C GLY A 731 -22.95 42.97 -15.36
N LEU A 732 -22.64 41.98 -14.52
CA LEU A 732 -21.62 40.97 -14.79
C LEU A 732 -22.16 39.77 -15.57
N LEU A 733 -21.38 39.28 -16.54
CA LEU A 733 -21.56 38.01 -17.22
C LEU A 733 -21.33 36.86 -16.21
N SER A 734 -22.41 36.30 -15.67
CA SER A 734 -22.42 35.28 -14.61
C SER A 734 -22.04 33.87 -15.08
N HIS A 735 -20.95 33.73 -15.85
CA HIS A 735 -20.43 32.42 -16.24
C HIS A 735 -19.63 31.77 -15.09
N PRO A 736 -19.86 30.48 -14.75
CA PRO A 736 -19.25 29.84 -13.58
C PRO A 736 -17.72 29.83 -13.49
N ALA A 737 -16.98 30.04 -14.59
CA ALA A 737 -15.51 30.16 -14.58
C ALA A 737 -15.00 31.38 -13.79
N TYR A 738 -15.87 32.39 -13.59
CA TYR A 738 -15.56 33.66 -12.94
C TYR A 738 -16.28 33.79 -11.60
N THR A 739 -15.55 33.70 -10.50
CA THR A 739 -16.08 33.95 -9.15
C THR A 739 -16.25 35.44 -8.88
N GLU A 740 -17.23 35.82 -8.06
CA GLU A 740 -17.44 37.21 -7.62
C GLU A 740 -16.40 37.70 -6.57
N SER A 741 -15.34 36.93 -6.33
CA SER A 741 -14.45 37.07 -5.17
C SER A 741 -13.34 38.11 -5.37
N SER A 742 -13.70 39.41 -5.32
CA SER A 742 -12.85 40.54 -4.87
C SER A 742 -13.60 41.87 -5.07
N ARG A 743 -13.70 42.80 -4.11
CA ARG A 743 -12.99 42.99 -2.83
C ARG A 743 -11.46 42.89 -2.95
N PHE A 744 -10.85 43.82 -3.69
CA PHE A 744 -9.57 44.52 -3.42
C PHE A 744 -9.04 45.22 -4.68
N ASN A 745 -9.16 46.54 -4.70
CA ASN A 745 -8.26 47.55 -5.28
C ASN A 745 -7.36 47.19 -6.50
N SER A 746 -7.67 47.79 -7.65
CA SER A 746 -6.82 48.88 -8.16
C SER A 746 -7.59 49.80 -9.12
N TYR A 747 -7.63 51.10 -8.79
CA TYR A 747 -8.46 52.12 -9.46
C TYR A 747 -8.05 52.49 -10.90
N LYS A 748 -7.21 51.68 -11.56
CA LYS A 748 -6.78 51.87 -12.97
C LYS A 748 -7.12 50.72 -13.91
N LYS A 749 -7.61 49.56 -13.43
CA LYS A 749 -7.88 48.38 -14.29
C LYS A 749 -9.35 47.91 -14.34
N GLU A 750 -10.30 48.65 -13.77
CA GLU A 750 -11.71 48.19 -13.68
C GLU A 750 -12.48 48.07 -15.01
N ALA A 751 -11.98 48.68 -16.10
CA ALA A 751 -12.57 48.57 -17.42
C ALA A 751 -12.40 47.17 -18.03
N TYR A 752 -11.25 46.53 -17.81
CA TYR A 752 -10.88 45.27 -18.43
C TYR A 752 -11.24 44.10 -17.50
N LYS A 753 -12.43 43.53 -17.71
CA LYS A 753 -12.82 42.22 -17.16
C LYS A 753 -13.63 41.47 -18.21
N VAL A 754 -13.33 40.19 -18.44
CA VAL A 754 -14.07 39.36 -19.42
C VAL A 754 -15.50 39.06 -18.97
N ASN A 755 -15.80 39.22 -17.68
CA ASN A 755 -17.18 39.24 -17.21
C ASN A 755 -17.91 40.59 -17.40
N LYS A 756 -17.36 41.54 -18.18
CA LYS A 756 -18.06 42.77 -18.61
C LYS A 756 -18.25 42.80 -20.13
N LEU A 757 -19.40 43.32 -20.54
CA LEU A 757 -19.77 43.51 -21.94
C LEU A 757 -19.74 44.98 -22.34
N VAL A 758 -19.24 45.23 -23.56
CA VAL A 758 -19.20 46.52 -24.24
C VAL A 758 -20.35 46.55 -25.25
N PHE A 759 -21.30 47.44 -25.05
CA PHE A 759 -22.47 47.63 -25.89
C PHE A 759 -22.15 48.65 -26.99
N LEU A 760 -22.49 48.30 -28.23
CA LEU A 760 -22.26 49.11 -29.44
C LEU A 760 -23.58 49.34 -30.17
N LYS A 761 -23.58 50.21 -31.19
CA LYS A 761 -24.77 50.55 -31.97
C LYS A 761 -25.45 49.36 -32.67
N ASN A 762 -24.70 48.32 -33.05
CA ASN A 762 -25.19 47.18 -33.84
C ASN A 762 -25.07 45.81 -33.14
N GLY A 763 -24.35 45.72 -32.04
CA GLY A 763 -24.09 44.49 -31.30
C GLY A 763 -23.35 44.78 -30.00
N TYR A 764 -22.79 43.76 -29.37
CA TYR A 764 -21.96 43.87 -28.17
C TYR A 764 -20.68 43.03 -28.32
N THR A 765 -19.69 43.27 -27.47
CA THR A 765 -18.43 42.51 -27.43
C THR A 765 -17.88 42.42 -26.00
N PHE A 766 -16.82 41.64 -25.79
CA PHE A 766 -16.16 41.51 -24.49
C PHE A 766 -15.32 42.74 -24.16
N SER A 767 -15.18 43.09 -22.88
CA SER A 767 -14.27 44.16 -22.43
C SER A 767 -12.81 43.69 -22.39
N LEU A 768 -12.28 43.41 -23.58
CA LEU A 768 -10.92 42.96 -23.87
C LEU A 768 -10.21 43.94 -24.79
N SER A 769 -8.91 44.12 -24.60
CA SER A 769 -8.03 45.01 -25.39
C SER A 769 -8.09 44.65 -26.86
N HIS A 770 -7.99 43.35 -27.20
CA HIS A 770 -8.17 42.83 -28.56
C HIS A 770 -9.52 43.25 -29.19
N CYS A 771 -10.64 43.05 -28.48
CA CYS A 771 -11.97 43.39 -28.94
C CYS A 771 -12.19 44.91 -29.10
N LEU A 772 -11.72 45.71 -28.13
CA LEU A 772 -11.80 47.17 -28.19
C LEU A 772 -10.99 47.74 -29.36
N LYS A 773 -9.80 47.18 -29.61
CA LYS A 773 -8.89 47.56 -30.70
C LYS A 773 -9.47 47.22 -32.07
N LYS A 774 -10.01 46.00 -32.24
CA LYS A 774 -10.71 45.56 -33.46
C LYS A 774 -11.93 46.42 -33.81
N ASN A 775 -12.58 47.03 -32.81
CA ASN A 775 -13.71 47.94 -33.02
C ASN A 775 -13.32 49.44 -33.01
N ASN A 776 -12.04 49.80 -32.89
CA ASN A 776 -11.54 51.19 -32.88
C ASN A 776 -12.19 52.08 -31.79
N ILE A 777 -12.45 51.52 -30.59
CA ILE A 777 -13.21 52.17 -29.53
C ILE A 777 -12.29 53.02 -28.64
N LYS A 778 -12.29 54.35 -28.82
CA LYS A 778 -11.38 55.27 -28.11
C LYS A 778 -11.95 55.82 -26.79
N ASP A 779 -13.27 55.97 -26.73
CA ASP A 779 -14.01 56.54 -25.61
C ASP A 779 -15.17 55.61 -25.25
N ILE A 780 -15.42 55.41 -23.95
CA ILE A 780 -16.52 54.57 -23.46
C ILE A 780 -17.26 55.24 -22.31
N ILE A 781 -18.59 55.18 -22.35
CA ILE A 781 -19.44 55.54 -21.22
C ILE A 781 -19.54 54.33 -20.28
N GLN A 782 -19.14 54.47 -19.03
CA GLN A 782 -19.23 53.44 -18.01
C GLN A 782 -20.56 53.57 -17.27
N ILE A 783 -21.48 52.64 -17.50
CA ILE A 783 -22.82 52.63 -16.91
C ILE A 783 -22.85 51.68 -15.72
N TRP A 784 -23.34 52.19 -14.58
CA TRP A 784 -23.54 51.42 -13.37
C TRP A 784 -25.03 51.03 -13.25
N THR A 785 -25.28 49.73 -13.20
CA THR A 785 -26.58 49.09 -12.97
C THR A 785 -26.33 47.68 -12.39
N SER A 786 -27.33 47.11 -11.72
CA SER A 786 -27.35 45.71 -11.27
C SER A 786 -27.69 44.72 -12.38
N GLU A 787 -28.27 45.19 -13.49
CA GLU A 787 -28.79 44.35 -14.57
C GLU A 787 -27.81 44.25 -15.74
N ILE A 788 -27.63 43.05 -16.31
CA ILE A 788 -26.81 42.84 -17.53
C ILE A 788 -27.40 43.60 -18.74
N ASN A 789 -28.71 43.86 -18.74
CA ASN A 789 -29.48 44.32 -19.91
C ASN A 789 -30.30 45.60 -19.58
N PRO A 790 -29.66 46.76 -19.35
CA PRO A 790 -30.33 47.97 -18.88
C PRO A 790 -31.29 48.57 -19.93
N GLU A 791 -32.47 48.99 -19.48
CA GLU A 791 -33.56 49.50 -20.32
C GLU A 791 -33.35 50.96 -20.79
N ILE A 792 -32.13 51.31 -21.21
CA ILE A 792 -31.76 52.66 -21.69
C ILE A 792 -32.59 53.00 -22.93
N SER A 793 -33.59 53.87 -22.75
CA SER A 793 -34.62 54.18 -23.73
C SER A 793 -34.29 55.42 -24.57
N THR A 794 -33.52 56.36 -24.01
CA THR A 794 -32.90 57.48 -24.73
C THR A 794 -31.57 57.90 -24.09
N ASP A 795 -30.84 58.78 -24.77
CA ASP A 795 -29.65 59.45 -24.23
C ASP A 795 -29.93 60.37 -23.01
N LYS A 796 -31.21 60.71 -22.75
CA LYS A 796 -31.65 61.54 -21.63
C LYS A 796 -31.80 60.75 -20.32
N ASP A 797 -31.87 59.44 -20.40
CA ASP A 797 -32.05 58.53 -19.26
C ASP A 797 -30.73 58.29 -18.50
N LEU A 798 -29.62 58.82 -19.02
CA LEU A 798 -28.27 58.63 -18.51
C LEU A 798 -27.82 59.87 -17.71
N VAL A 799 -27.58 59.69 -16.41
CA VAL A 799 -27.01 60.75 -15.57
C VAL A 799 -25.50 60.86 -15.86
N LYS A 800 -25.16 61.65 -16.88
CA LYS A 800 -23.79 61.84 -17.39
C LYS A 800 -22.95 62.69 -16.42
N ILE A 801 -22.05 62.04 -15.68
CA ILE A 801 -21.12 62.67 -14.74
C ILE A 801 -19.71 62.66 -15.35
N LYS A 802 -19.15 63.87 -15.52
CA LYS A 802 -17.84 64.10 -16.13
C LYS A 802 -16.76 64.16 -15.05
N VAL A 803 -16.19 62.99 -14.73
CA VAL A 803 -15.17 62.84 -13.67
C VAL A 803 -13.78 63.18 -14.23
N PRO A 804 -12.97 64.04 -13.59
CA PRO A 804 -11.55 64.19 -13.91
C PRO A 804 -10.81 62.88 -13.59
N THR A 805 -10.10 62.31 -14.56
CA THR A 805 -9.52 60.95 -14.53
C THR A 805 -8.46 60.69 -13.45
N ASP A 806 -8.06 61.71 -12.70
CA ASP A 806 -6.74 61.74 -12.06
C ASP A 806 -6.80 61.66 -10.53
N LYS A 807 -7.97 61.90 -9.89
CA LYS A 807 -8.08 62.01 -8.41
C LYS A 807 -9.38 61.45 -7.82
N TYR A 808 -9.22 60.30 -7.16
CA TYR A 808 -10.13 59.64 -6.20
C TYR A 808 -11.49 59.16 -6.71
N GLY A 809 -11.86 57.93 -6.33
CA GLY A 809 -13.12 57.29 -6.71
C GLY A 809 -14.29 57.69 -5.82
N ILE A 810 -15.49 57.72 -6.41
CA ILE A 810 -16.75 57.98 -5.69
C ILE A 810 -17.30 56.64 -5.18
N ILE A 811 -17.67 56.58 -3.89
CA ILE A 811 -18.30 55.41 -3.27
C ILE A 811 -19.81 55.68 -3.14
N PHE A 812 -20.65 54.74 -3.59
CA PHE A 812 -22.08 54.75 -3.32
C PHE A 812 -22.44 53.60 -2.37
N TYR A 813 -23.02 53.94 -1.22
CA TYR A 813 -23.82 53.02 -0.42
C TYR A 813 -25.29 53.21 -0.78
N ASN A 814 -26.08 52.13 -0.74
CA ASN A 814 -27.54 52.24 -0.82
C ASN A 814 -28.24 51.32 0.19
N LYS A 815 -28.37 51.82 1.42
CA LYS A 815 -29.65 51.98 2.13
C LYS A 815 -29.40 52.80 3.41
N GLU A 816 -30.30 53.75 3.68
CA GLU A 816 -30.36 54.59 4.89
C GLU A 816 -29.05 55.32 5.32
N THR A 817 -28.85 56.57 4.88
CA THR A 817 -28.72 57.76 5.77
C THR A 817 -28.29 59.03 4.99
N LEU A 818 -28.69 60.18 5.53
CA LEU A 818 -28.39 61.56 5.15
C LEU A 818 -26.89 61.89 4.96
N VAL A 819 -26.58 62.90 4.13
CA VAL A 819 -25.29 63.61 4.13
C VAL A 819 -25.56 65.10 4.36
N MET A 820 -24.85 65.72 5.32
CA MET A 820 -24.93 67.15 5.61
C MET A 820 -23.77 67.92 4.95
N HIS A 821 -23.97 69.22 4.72
CA HIS A 821 -22.98 70.09 4.09
C HIS A 821 -21.82 70.43 5.04
N ASP A 822 -20.59 70.50 4.53
CA ASP A 822 -19.44 70.98 5.30
C ASP A 822 -19.53 72.50 5.53
N LYS A 823 -19.58 72.92 6.79
CA LYS A 823 -19.30 74.31 7.16
C LYS A 823 -18.73 74.46 8.57
N GLU A 824 -17.90 73.52 9.04
CA GLU A 824 -17.11 73.74 10.27
C GLU A 824 -15.80 72.92 10.40
N ILE A 825 -15.23 72.42 9.30
CA ILE A 825 -13.84 71.92 9.27
C ILE A 825 -12.84 73.09 9.36
N SER A 826 -12.79 73.70 10.55
CA SER A 826 -11.84 74.73 10.99
C SER A 826 -11.48 74.61 12.48
N ASN A 827 -12.33 73.98 13.32
CA ASN A 827 -12.10 73.86 14.77
C ASN A 827 -11.51 72.51 15.22
N LEU A 828 -11.64 71.43 14.44
CA LEU A 828 -11.15 70.10 14.84
C LEU A 828 -9.62 69.91 14.76
N THR A 829 -8.91 70.81 14.06
CA THR A 829 -7.45 70.78 13.90
C THR A 829 -6.69 70.96 15.23
N ASN A 830 -7.32 71.52 16.26
CA ASN A 830 -6.69 71.79 17.56
C ASN A 830 -6.74 70.62 18.56
N CYS A 831 -7.54 69.57 18.31
CA CYS A 831 -7.64 68.43 19.24
C CYS A 831 -6.60 67.33 19.01
N PHE A 832 -5.93 67.30 17.84
CA PHE A 832 -4.98 66.23 17.50
C PHE A 832 -3.53 66.46 17.98
N ASN A 833 -3.19 67.66 18.47
CA ASN A 833 -1.81 68.03 18.82
C ASN A 833 -1.43 67.82 20.29
N THR A 834 -2.32 67.32 21.15
CA THR A 834 -2.08 67.18 22.61
C THR A 834 -1.80 65.76 23.10
N ILE A 835 -1.87 64.73 22.24
CA ILE A 835 -1.60 63.33 22.61
C ILE A 835 -0.44 62.74 21.79
N THR A 836 0.76 63.32 21.94
CA THR A 836 2.02 62.70 21.49
C THR A 836 3.11 62.78 22.56
N LYS A 837 3.34 61.67 23.28
CA LYS A 837 4.66 61.28 23.79
C LYS A 837 4.69 59.79 24.22
N PRO A 838 5.83 59.07 24.08
CA PRO A 838 5.80 57.60 23.99
C PRO A 838 6.47 56.86 25.16
N SER A 839 6.14 55.57 25.33
CA SER A 839 6.90 54.62 26.16
C SER A 839 7.32 53.38 25.34
N ARG A 840 8.61 53.04 25.40
CA ARG A 840 9.28 52.07 24.50
C ARG A 840 9.07 50.60 24.93
N LYS A 841 9.00 49.67 23.96
CA LYS A 841 9.99 48.57 23.80
C LYS A 841 9.77 47.62 22.60
N ARG A 842 10.83 47.49 21.76
CA ARG A 842 11.16 46.43 20.77
C ARG A 842 10.22 46.22 19.56
N HIS A 843 10.83 45.74 18.47
CA HIS A 843 10.25 45.66 17.13
C HIS A 843 9.79 44.26 16.72
N SER A 844 8.65 44.18 16.03
CA SER A 844 8.48 43.39 14.81
C SER A 844 7.76 44.27 13.77
N ARG A 845 7.64 43.84 12.51
CA ARG A 845 7.33 44.74 11.37
C ARG A 845 5.84 44.77 10.97
N GLU A 846 4.94 44.62 11.95
CA GLU A 846 3.50 44.35 11.73
C GLU A 846 2.55 45.34 12.44
N SER A 847 3.06 46.39 13.08
CA SER A 847 2.24 47.28 13.93
C SER A 847 1.56 48.44 13.20
N GLU A 848 2.15 48.99 12.12
CA GLU A 848 1.62 50.20 11.45
C GLU A 848 0.28 49.95 10.70
N GLU A 849 0.04 48.74 10.19
CA GLU A 849 -1.27 48.40 9.58
C GLU A 849 -2.37 48.17 10.63
N ASN A 850 -2.01 47.83 11.87
CA ASN A 850 -2.98 47.47 12.91
C ASN A 850 -3.57 48.69 13.66
N GLU A 851 -2.81 49.78 13.85
CA GLU A 851 -3.39 51.04 14.35
C GLU A 851 -4.33 51.68 13.30
N LEU A 852 -4.05 51.48 12.01
CA LEU A 852 -4.93 51.89 10.89
C LEU A 852 -6.24 51.06 10.78
N MET A 853 -6.27 49.85 11.35
CA MET A 853 -7.48 49.00 11.40
C MET A 853 -8.46 49.42 12.52
N LEU A 854 -7.94 49.79 13.70
CA LEU A 854 -8.78 49.99 14.90
C LEU A 854 -9.59 51.31 14.90
N SER A 855 -9.23 52.28 14.06
CA SER A 855 -9.91 53.58 13.97
C SER A 855 -11.16 53.62 13.08
N ARG A 856 -11.66 52.47 12.60
CA ARG A 856 -12.59 52.44 11.45
C ARG A 856 -13.91 51.66 11.57
N ASN A 857 -14.26 51.03 12.71
CA ASN A 857 -15.46 50.17 12.78
C ASN A 857 -16.30 50.33 14.07
N PHE A 858 -17.23 51.30 14.11
CA PHE A 858 -18.45 51.27 14.94
C PHE A 858 -19.51 52.27 14.41
N ILE A 859 -20.78 51.84 14.28
CA ILE A 859 -22.04 52.63 14.36
C ILE A 859 -23.27 51.69 14.20
N ILE A 860 -24.43 52.11 14.70
CA ILE A 860 -25.72 51.38 14.82
C ILE A 860 -26.85 52.39 14.48
N TYR A 861 -28.03 52.07 13.91
CA TYR A 861 -28.73 50.78 13.76
C TYR A 861 -28.98 50.41 12.27
N LYS A 862 -30.16 50.12 11.66
CA LYS A 862 -31.58 50.03 12.08
C LYS A 862 -32.35 48.95 11.26
N LYS A 863 -33.46 48.45 11.83
CA LYS A 863 -34.55 47.65 11.19
C LYS A 863 -34.26 46.78 9.94
N ASN A 864 -33.26 45.90 9.99
CA ASN A 864 -33.45 44.42 9.90
C ASN A 864 -32.10 43.70 9.90
N ILE A 865 -32.09 42.43 10.35
CA ILE A 865 -30.86 41.67 10.61
C ILE A 865 -30.64 40.61 9.52
N LEU A 866 -29.47 40.66 8.87
CA LEU A 866 -28.86 39.52 8.17
C LEU A 866 -27.41 39.39 8.63
N ILE A 867 -27.16 38.45 9.54
CA ILE A 867 -25.82 38.12 10.04
C ILE A 867 -25.19 37.06 9.13
N ASN A 868 -23.94 37.29 8.72
CA ASN A 868 -23.11 36.24 8.15
C ASN A 868 -22.61 35.33 9.29
N ASN A 869 -22.99 34.05 9.26
CA ASN A 869 -22.74 33.11 10.36
C ASN A 869 -21.25 32.91 10.73
N ASN A 870 -20.30 33.24 9.84
CA ASN A 870 -18.88 32.93 10.04
C ASN A 870 -18.16 33.74 11.14
N TYR A 871 -18.83 34.63 11.87
CA TYR A 871 -18.23 35.38 13.00
C TYR A 871 -18.93 35.22 14.36
N TYR A 872 -20.11 34.61 14.44
CA TYR A 872 -20.88 34.51 15.69
C TYR A 872 -20.11 33.76 16.80
N ASN A 873 -19.49 32.63 16.45
CA ASN A 873 -18.76 31.79 17.41
C ASN A 873 -17.43 32.39 17.92
N LYS A 874 -16.93 33.49 17.33
CA LYS A 874 -15.66 34.12 17.76
C LYS A 874 -15.83 35.22 18.83
N PHE A 875 -17.07 35.63 19.12
CA PHE A 875 -17.38 36.68 20.11
C PHE A 875 -17.96 36.18 21.44
N LYS A 876 -18.17 34.87 21.61
CA LYS A 876 -18.87 34.28 22.77
C LYS A 876 -18.09 34.32 24.10
N ASN A 877 -16.86 34.86 24.12
CA ASN A 877 -15.94 34.83 25.26
C ASN A 877 -15.62 36.21 25.91
N LEU A 878 -16.39 37.26 25.61
CA LEU A 878 -16.28 38.56 26.30
C LEU A 878 -17.61 38.93 26.96
N ASN A 879 -17.71 38.61 28.25
CA ASN A 879 -18.80 39.04 29.13
C ASN A 879 -18.67 40.53 29.49
N ASN A 880 -19.79 41.10 29.96
CA ASN A 880 -19.95 42.40 30.62
C ASN A 880 -19.74 43.64 29.73
N LEU A 881 -20.85 44.30 29.36
CA LEU A 881 -21.28 45.55 30.04
C LEU A 881 -22.68 45.99 29.58
N THR A 882 -23.40 46.69 30.45
CA THR A 882 -24.76 47.24 30.26
C THR A 882 -24.72 48.70 29.78
N TYR A 883 -25.76 49.19 29.08
CA TYR A 883 -26.70 50.22 29.59
C TYR A 883 -27.81 50.64 28.58
N GLU A 884 -28.76 51.43 29.09
CA GLU A 884 -30.13 51.79 28.67
C GLU A 884 -30.42 52.35 27.25
N TYR A 885 -31.71 52.30 26.90
CA TYR A 885 -32.37 53.03 25.79
C TYR A 885 -32.96 54.38 26.25
N ARG A 886 -33.08 55.35 25.32
CA ARG A 886 -34.14 56.38 25.36
C ARG A 886 -34.72 56.63 23.96
N TYR A 887 -36.01 56.92 23.90
CA TYR A 887 -36.75 57.32 22.69
C TYR A 887 -36.89 58.85 22.61
N TYR A 888 -37.03 59.37 21.39
CA TYR A 888 -37.75 60.61 21.08
C TYR A 888 -38.44 60.46 19.73
N GLU A 889 -39.69 60.95 19.63
CA GLU A 889 -40.43 61.11 18.38
C GLU A 889 -40.42 62.59 17.96
N ALA A 890 -40.50 62.86 16.65
CA ALA A 890 -40.67 64.20 16.10
C ALA A 890 -41.38 64.15 14.73
N ASP A 891 -42.29 65.08 14.51
CA ASP A 891 -43.30 65.15 13.44
C ASP A 891 -42.91 64.82 11.99
N THR A 892 -43.89 64.29 11.25
CA THR A 892 -43.76 63.78 9.87
C THR A 892 -44.36 64.69 8.79
N GLU A 893 -44.33 66.03 8.93
CA GLU A 893 -45.12 66.92 8.05
C GLU A 893 -44.39 68.11 7.38
N ARG A 894 -43.05 68.25 7.50
CA ARG A 894 -42.36 69.52 7.16
C ARG A 894 -41.31 69.53 6.03
N TYR A 895 -41.30 68.54 5.15
CA TYR A 895 -40.32 68.45 4.03
C TYR A 895 -40.98 68.48 2.64
N LYS A 896 -41.72 69.57 2.34
CA LYS A 896 -42.50 69.71 1.10
C LYS A 896 -41.80 70.47 -0.04
N ASP A 897 -40.73 71.21 0.26
CA ASP A 897 -40.03 72.10 -0.68
C ASP A 897 -38.51 71.93 -0.60
N TYR A 898 -37.96 70.92 -1.29
CA TYR A 898 -36.50 70.69 -1.32
C TYR A 898 -35.97 70.47 -2.73
N THR A 899 -34.87 71.16 -3.05
CA THR A 899 -34.42 71.45 -4.43
C THR A 899 -33.18 70.67 -4.82
N LEU A 900 -33.12 70.24 -6.09
CA LEU A 900 -31.93 69.65 -6.73
C LEU A 900 -31.11 70.74 -7.45
N VAL A 901 -29.81 70.92 -7.12
CA VAL A 901 -28.93 71.86 -7.84
C VAL A 901 -27.52 71.32 -8.13
N ARG A 902 -27.28 71.21 -9.44
CA ARG A 902 -26.06 71.23 -10.26
C ARG A 902 -24.68 71.60 -9.65
N LEU A 903 -23.70 70.78 -10.09
CA LEU A 903 -22.25 70.99 -10.27
C LEU A 903 -21.68 72.44 -10.29
N SER A 904 -20.51 72.60 -9.68
CA SER A 904 -19.48 73.61 -10.02
C SER A 904 -18.09 72.93 -10.01
N ASN A 905 -17.02 73.43 -10.65
CA ASN A 905 -16.74 74.79 -11.12
C ASN A 905 -16.51 74.88 -12.65
N LYS A 906 -17.39 75.62 -13.34
CA LYS A 906 -17.21 76.30 -14.66
C LYS A 906 -16.84 75.43 -15.89
N GLU A 907 -17.26 75.75 -17.12
CA GLU A 907 -18.21 76.77 -17.62
C GLU A 907 -18.83 76.28 -18.94
N ILE A 908 -20.16 76.23 -19.04
CA ILE A 908 -20.93 76.21 -20.30
C ILE A 908 -22.25 76.95 -20.03
N GLU A 909 -22.60 77.88 -20.92
CA GLU A 909 -23.74 78.79 -20.79
C GLU A 909 -25.08 78.15 -21.21
N SER A 910 -26.18 78.74 -20.74
CA SER A 910 -27.59 78.54 -21.15
C SER A 910 -28.03 77.13 -21.64
N ILE A 911 -28.75 76.42 -20.77
CA ILE A 911 -29.72 75.38 -21.17
C ILE A 911 -31.12 76.04 -21.24
N SER A 912 -31.93 75.72 -22.24
CA SER A 912 -33.28 76.30 -22.40
C SER A 912 -34.31 75.62 -21.48
N SER A 913 -35.42 76.31 -21.22
CA SER A 913 -36.51 75.84 -20.37
C SER A 913 -37.22 74.58 -20.88
N GLU A 914 -37.07 74.24 -22.16
CA GLU A 914 -37.66 73.04 -22.78
C GLU A 914 -36.92 71.75 -22.38
N GLU A 915 -35.64 71.82 -22.02
CA GLU A 915 -34.90 70.65 -21.53
C GLU A 915 -35.22 70.31 -20.07
N LEU A 916 -35.62 71.31 -19.26
CA LEU A 916 -36.07 71.10 -17.89
C LEU A 916 -37.38 70.29 -17.81
N TYR A 917 -38.28 70.45 -18.79
CA TYR A 917 -39.57 69.74 -18.82
C TYR A 917 -39.41 68.22 -19.02
N ALA A 918 -38.28 67.77 -19.59
CA ALA A 918 -38.00 66.35 -19.79
C ALA A 918 -37.67 65.59 -18.49
N LEU A 919 -37.22 66.28 -17.43
CA LEU A 919 -36.80 65.66 -16.17
C LEU A 919 -37.97 65.31 -15.25
N ASP A 920 -39.03 66.12 -15.23
CA ASP A 920 -40.23 65.88 -14.41
C ASP A 920 -40.96 64.59 -14.83
N ILE A 921 -41.04 64.32 -16.14
CA ILE A 921 -41.72 63.15 -16.71
C ILE A 921 -41.00 61.83 -16.35
N LEU A 922 -39.66 61.81 -16.33
CA LEU A 922 -38.89 60.62 -15.99
C LEU A 922 -39.06 60.22 -14.51
N SER A 923 -39.21 61.20 -13.61
CA SER A 923 -39.37 60.93 -12.17
C SER A 923 -40.65 60.16 -11.79
N LYS A 924 -41.67 60.20 -12.65
CA LYS A 924 -43.03 59.69 -12.36
C LYS A 924 -43.30 58.27 -12.82
N ASN A 925 -42.40 57.64 -13.58
CA ASN A 925 -42.71 56.41 -14.33
C ASN A 925 -41.97 55.12 -13.91
N ASN A 926 -40.85 55.17 -13.18
CA ASN A 926 -40.33 54.04 -12.38
C ASN A 926 -39.08 54.41 -11.55
N PRO A 927 -39.07 54.20 -10.22
CA PRO A 927 -37.91 54.53 -9.37
C PRO A 927 -36.78 53.47 -9.40
N THR A 928 -36.91 52.40 -10.17
CA THR A 928 -36.03 51.21 -10.14
C THR A 928 -34.79 51.29 -11.06
N HIS A 929 -34.81 52.10 -12.13
CA HIS A 929 -33.78 52.05 -13.19
C HIS A 929 -33.00 53.37 -13.34
N ILE A 930 -32.39 53.86 -12.25
CA ILE A 930 -31.49 55.03 -12.31
C ILE A 930 -30.12 54.60 -12.86
N HIS A 931 -29.83 54.96 -14.10
CA HIS A 931 -28.56 54.64 -14.77
C HIS A 931 -27.52 55.75 -14.59
N MET A 932 -26.54 55.53 -13.70
CA MET A 932 -25.40 56.44 -13.52
C MET A 932 -24.37 56.22 -14.64
N ALA A 933 -24.04 57.27 -15.38
CA ALA A 933 -23.13 57.21 -16.52
C ALA A 933 -21.86 58.04 -16.27
N VAL A 934 -20.73 57.37 -16.02
CA VAL A 934 -19.41 58.01 -15.90
C VAL A 934 -18.74 58.01 -17.28
N VAL A 935 -18.30 59.16 -17.78
CA VAL A 935 -17.58 59.21 -19.06
C VAL A 935 -16.10 58.98 -18.84
N SER A 936 -15.57 57.85 -19.32
CA SER A 936 -14.18 57.42 -19.11
C SER A 936 -13.41 57.37 -20.43
N LYS A 937 -12.34 58.16 -20.54
CA LYS A 937 -11.41 58.13 -21.69
C LYS A 937 -10.41 56.99 -21.50
N ILE A 938 -10.20 56.14 -22.51
CA ILE A 938 -9.35 54.95 -22.37
C ILE A 938 -7.91 55.27 -22.79
N GLU A 939 -7.10 55.76 -21.84
CA GLU A 939 -5.71 56.16 -22.07
C GLU A 939 -4.66 55.04 -21.85
N SER A 940 -4.93 53.82 -22.31
CA SER A 940 -3.88 52.80 -22.53
C SER A 940 -4.33 51.66 -23.45
N TYR A 941 -3.88 51.64 -24.69
CA TYR A 941 -4.04 50.49 -25.60
C TYR A 941 -2.86 49.49 -25.53
N ASN A 942 -1.72 49.88 -24.95
CA ASN A 942 -0.43 49.22 -25.21
C ASN A 942 0.13 48.37 -24.05
N SER A 943 -0.51 48.34 -22.87
CA SER A 943 0.07 47.72 -21.66
C SER A 943 -0.40 46.29 -21.35
N ASP A 944 -1.60 45.91 -21.78
CA ASP A 944 -2.23 44.63 -21.40
C ASP A 944 -2.54 43.70 -22.59
N GLU A 945 -2.38 44.16 -23.84
CA GLU A 945 -2.56 43.31 -25.02
C GLU A 945 -1.54 42.15 -25.05
N ASN A 946 -0.35 42.31 -24.45
CA ASN A 946 0.63 41.23 -24.28
C ASN A 946 0.24 40.18 -23.21
N ASN A 947 -0.69 40.51 -22.31
CA ASN A 947 -1.12 39.63 -21.21
C ASN A 947 -2.36 38.79 -21.58
N GLU A 948 -3.10 39.17 -22.63
CA GLU A 948 -4.28 38.45 -23.12
C GLU A 948 -3.91 37.14 -23.82
N THR A 949 -4.54 36.02 -23.45
CA THR A 949 -4.20 34.69 -23.98
C THR A 949 -4.22 34.66 -25.52
N ALA A 950 -3.21 34.02 -26.14
CA ALA A 950 -3.22 33.83 -27.59
C ALA A 950 -4.39 32.94 -28.05
N ILE A 951 -4.79 32.00 -27.19
CA ILE A 951 -5.91 31.07 -27.42
C ILE A 951 -7.23 31.86 -27.57
N LEU A 952 -7.59 32.70 -26.59
CA LEU A 952 -8.85 33.43 -26.60
C LEU A 952 -8.91 34.46 -27.74
N LYS A 953 -7.81 35.18 -28.06
CA LYS A 953 -7.77 36.11 -29.20
C LYS A 953 -8.08 35.41 -30.53
N ASN A 954 -7.51 34.23 -30.73
CA ASN A 954 -7.75 33.42 -31.93
C ASN A 954 -9.21 32.95 -31.97
N LEU A 955 -9.71 32.35 -30.88
CA LEU A 955 -11.11 31.91 -30.78
C LEU A 955 -12.12 33.05 -30.99
N LEU A 956 -11.89 34.23 -30.43
CA LEU A 956 -12.77 35.39 -30.63
C LEU A 956 -12.79 35.84 -32.10
N THR A 957 -11.64 35.77 -32.78
CA THR A 957 -11.55 36.14 -34.21
C THR A 957 -12.14 35.05 -35.11
N GLU A 958 -12.00 33.77 -34.73
CA GLU A 958 -12.55 32.58 -35.41
C GLU A 958 -14.09 32.55 -35.32
N TYR A 959 -14.67 32.61 -34.11
CA TYR A 959 -16.10 32.41 -33.89
C TYR A 959 -16.95 33.69 -33.94
N LEU A 960 -16.36 34.88 -33.76
CA LEU A 960 -17.05 36.18 -33.79
C LEU A 960 -16.57 37.12 -34.92
N GLY A 961 -15.71 36.62 -35.82
CA GLY A 961 -15.18 37.36 -36.97
C GLY A 961 -14.18 38.47 -36.62
N GLU A 962 -13.72 39.21 -37.63
CA GLU A 962 -12.65 40.19 -37.49
C GLU A 962 -12.95 41.34 -36.51
N SER A 963 -14.23 41.72 -36.36
CA SER A 963 -14.70 42.74 -35.41
C SER A 963 -14.97 42.19 -34.02
N CYS A 964 -14.96 40.86 -33.84
CA CYS A 964 -15.31 40.18 -32.59
C CYS A 964 -16.66 40.64 -32.00
N MET A 965 -17.65 40.96 -32.84
CA MET A 965 -18.92 41.59 -32.43
C MET A 965 -20.08 40.60 -32.50
N ILE A 966 -20.86 40.51 -31.42
CA ILE A 966 -22.07 39.69 -31.33
C ILE A 966 -23.29 40.56 -31.68
N PRO A 967 -24.07 40.25 -32.74
CA PRO A 967 -25.29 41.00 -33.08
C PRO A 967 -26.34 40.93 -31.96
N TYR A 968 -27.17 41.98 -31.80
CA TYR A 968 -28.27 41.91 -30.83
C TYR A 968 -29.37 40.91 -31.22
N ASP A 969 -29.73 40.84 -32.51
CA ASP A 969 -30.78 39.93 -32.98
C ASP A 969 -30.34 38.46 -32.89
N LEU A 970 -31.16 37.63 -32.26
CA LEU A 970 -30.88 36.22 -32.09
C LEU A 970 -30.85 35.48 -33.44
N LYS A 971 -31.69 35.84 -34.42
CA LYS A 971 -31.67 35.16 -35.74
C LYS A 971 -30.37 35.43 -36.51
N GLN A 972 -29.80 36.63 -36.37
CA GLN A 972 -28.46 36.96 -36.88
C GLN A 972 -27.34 36.19 -36.16
N ARG A 973 -27.42 35.98 -34.84
CA ARG A 973 -26.43 35.16 -34.10
C ARG A 973 -26.44 33.68 -34.51
N LEU A 974 -27.63 33.14 -34.81
CA LEU A 974 -27.83 31.72 -35.14
C LEU A 974 -27.74 31.43 -36.65
N ASN A 975 -27.17 32.34 -37.45
CA ASN A 975 -27.18 32.25 -38.92
C ASN A 975 -26.34 31.07 -39.45
N PRO A 976 -26.95 30.07 -40.15
CA PRO A 976 -26.24 28.86 -40.60
C PRO A 976 -25.16 29.06 -41.67
N SER A 977 -25.02 30.25 -42.27
CA SER A 977 -24.03 30.50 -43.33
C SER A 977 -22.59 30.65 -42.82
N ILE A 978 -22.38 30.71 -41.50
CA ILE A 978 -21.06 30.76 -40.87
C ILE A 978 -20.64 29.32 -40.52
N LYS A 979 -19.52 28.87 -41.08
CA LYS A 979 -19.08 27.46 -41.02
C LYS A 979 -18.73 27.03 -39.59
N GLU A 980 -18.25 27.98 -38.80
CA GLU A 980 -17.85 27.89 -37.41
C GLU A 980 -19.06 27.79 -36.46
N TYR A 981 -20.21 28.39 -36.81
CA TYR A 981 -21.40 28.37 -35.96
C TYR A 981 -21.94 26.94 -35.73
N LYS A 982 -21.86 26.08 -36.76
CA LYS A 982 -22.26 24.67 -36.65
C LYS A 982 -21.47 23.90 -35.57
N ILE A 983 -20.27 24.35 -35.23
CA ILE A 983 -19.38 23.73 -34.23
C ILE A 983 -19.77 24.13 -32.79
N LEU A 984 -20.28 25.35 -32.58
CA LEU A 984 -20.70 25.82 -31.26
C LEU A 984 -22.18 25.56 -30.95
N LYS A 985 -23.03 25.32 -31.96
CA LYS A 985 -24.49 25.20 -31.81
C LYS A 985 -24.92 24.33 -30.62
N GLU A 986 -24.34 23.14 -30.45
CA GLU A 986 -24.75 22.21 -29.37
C GLU A 986 -24.54 22.79 -27.97
N LYS A 987 -23.46 23.57 -27.78
CA LYS A 987 -23.20 24.31 -26.54
C LYS A 987 -24.13 25.54 -26.42
N VAL A 988 -24.51 26.19 -27.53
CA VAL A 988 -25.46 27.32 -27.53
C VAL A 988 -26.83 26.84 -27.08
N ASP A 989 -27.32 25.76 -27.70
CA ASP A 989 -28.58 25.12 -27.36
C ASP A 989 -28.56 24.59 -25.91
N ARG A 990 -27.40 24.15 -25.39
CA ARG A 990 -27.21 23.79 -23.97
C ARG A 990 -27.44 24.98 -23.03
N HIS A 991 -26.79 26.12 -23.27
CA HIS A 991 -26.96 27.32 -22.43
C HIS A 991 -28.35 27.96 -22.53
N ILE A 992 -29.05 27.78 -23.66
CA ILE A 992 -30.46 28.13 -23.78
C ILE A 992 -31.31 27.22 -22.89
N ARG A 993 -31.21 25.90 -23.03
CA ARG A 993 -31.96 24.93 -22.21
C ARG A 993 -31.73 25.10 -20.72
N LEU A 994 -30.49 25.38 -20.29
CA LEU A 994 -30.16 25.61 -18.88
C LEU A 994 -30.98 26.76 -18.28
N ARG A 995 -31.00 27.93 -18.92
CA ARG A 995 -31.81 29.06 -18.45
C ARG A 995 -33.31 28.80 -18.54
N GLU A 996 -33.77 28.02 -19.52
CA GLU A 996 -35.17 27.58 -19.61
C GLU A 996 -35.59 26.60 -18.51
N GLN A 997 -34.63 26.02 -17.77
CA GLN A 997 -34.86 25.26 -16.53
C GLN A 997 -34.78 26.18 -15.31
N GLU A 998 -33.74 27.02 -15.20
CA GLU A 998 -33.58 27.98 -14.08
C GLU A 998 -34.85 28.88 -13.93
N ASN A 999 -35.37 29.44 -15.04
CA ASN A 999 -36.59 30.26 -15.04
C ASN A 999 -37.89 29.48 -14.74
N LYS A 1000 -37.85 28.15 -14.56
CA LYS A 1000 -39.00 27.33 -14.16
C LYS A 1000 -38.95 26.90 -12.69
N ASP A 1001 -37.75 26.79 -12.12
CA ASP A 1001 -37.59 26.46 -10.71
C ASP A 1001 -37.75 27.73 -9.81
N ASP A 1002 -37.67 28.93 -10.41
CA ASP A 1002 -38.00 30.25 -9.80
C ASP A 1002 -39.50 30.66 -9.94
N CYS A 1003 -40.41 29.77 -10.39
CA CYS A 1003 -41.85 30.06 -10.61
C CYS A 1003 -42.80 29.17 -9.77
#